data_AF-A0A935MXB4-F1
#
_entry.id   AF-A0A935MXB4-F1
#
_cell.length_a   1.000
_cell.length_b   1.000
_cell.length_c   1.000
_cell.angle_alpha   90.00
_cell.angle_beta   90.00
_cell.angle_gamma   90.00
#
_symmetry.space_group_name_H-M   'P 1'
#
loop_
_entity.id
_entity.type
_entity.pdbx_description
1 polymer ?
#
loop_
_entity_poly.entity_id
_entity_poly.type
_entity_poly.pdbx_seq_one_letter_code
_entity_poly.pdbx_strand_id
1 'polypeptide(L)'
;MSAPFSLRTLALTLALTFCVQGISNAAPPNQLAADEKVTLNFVDAEIDTVIKALGLFTQKNFVIDGRVKGKINLVSPRPLNREEALSTLLSALRLQGISVVEADGVAKVLPEADAKLHGGSIRGQGDMNGRGDQVITRVFQLRMESANNLLPVLRPLISPNNSITAYPANNTLVITDYAENINRLARIIASVDNSKISDVKVLPVQHAVASDMAALLSKSLDEGGGTAADPGQRISIMADSRSNRLIIRSSSPGRVALATRLLEELDQPSSQPGNIHIVYLKNAEASKLAGILRSVISGDSGASGASASSSLAPGNSAFQSGNNTTGNGNGSGFASASGNGNTTNNGSLNSVSNNSTGGGMIQADPSTNSLIITAPEPVYRNLRSIIDKLDMRRAQVFVESLIVEVSAENVAEFGIQWQGVSNSTNVFGGTNFTTPGSGSNILTLGNSGASGALPTPGGGLNFGLINGTALSIGGVTIGNLGLLARALETTGKANILSTPNLMTLDNEEARIIIGQNVPFVTGQYASTGNTATVNPFQTVERKDVGLTLKVKPQVSDGGIVRMQIYQETSNVASTTSTNLITTNKRAIETTVLVDDGQIIALGGLIEDSEKGSVEMVPFLGNIPFIGALFRYDNRKRSKTNLMVFLRPYVVRTPEDSRGLVTDRYDYMRSKNIDNLPEKRLTMPEFGAPLLPPLESGVTARDPFPLMRMHRDLPVFPEEK
;
A
#
# COMPACT_ATOMS: atom_id res chain seq x y z
N MET A 1 -12.03 -23.09 74.07
CA MET A 1 -10.62 -22.66 74.25
C MET A 1 -10.28 -21.70 73.10
N SER A 2 -9.49 -20.63 73.26
CA SER A 2 -8.79 -20.10 74.44
C SER A 2 -8.80 -18.55 74.45
N ALA A 3 -8.75 -17.97 75.65
CA ALA A 3 -8.45 -16.55 75.90
C ALA A 3 -6.94 -16.26 75.68
N PRO A 4 -6.43 -15.00 75.73
CA PRO A 4 -7.08 -13.78 76.24
C PRO A 4 -6.98 -12.51 75.38
N PHE A 5 -7.73 -11.48 75.80
CA PHE A 5 -7.73 -10.12 75.25
C PHE A 5 -7.72 -9.12 76.42
N SER A 6 -6.63 -8.35 76.58
CA SER A 6 -6.31 -7.49 77.73
C SER A 6 -4.94 -6.83 77.47
N LEU A 7 -4.57 -5.58 77.77
CA LEU A 7 -5.17 -4.33 78.28
C LEU A 7 -4.10 -3.21 77.99
N ARG A 8 -4.21 -1.88 78.21
CA ARG A 8 -5.19 -0.93 78.79
C ARG A 8 -4.84 0.48 78.23
N THR A 9 -5.82 1.29 77.79
CA THR A 9 -6.05 2.75 78.11
C THR A 9 -4.89 3.79 78.16
N LEU A 10 -5.10 5.11 78.04
CA LEU A 10 -6.31 5.95 78.01
C LEU A 10 -6.10 7.24 77.17
N ALA A 11 -7.20 7.96 76.98
CA ALA A 11 -7.35 9.35 76.50
C ALA A 11 -6.63 10.40 77.40
N LEU A 12 -6.67 11.73 77.17
CA LEU A 12 -7.69 12.55 76.49
C LEU A 12 -7.11 13.91 75.99
N THR A 13 -7.75 14.50 74.98
CA THR A 13 -7.53 15.88 74.48
C THR A 13 -8.40 16.91 75.22
N LEU A 14 -7.95 18.17 75.40
CA LEU A 14 -8.62 19.40 74.87
C LEU A 14 -7.98 20.75 75.30
N ALA A 15 -8.23 21.77 74.46
CA ALA A 15 -8.60 23.17 74.77
C ALA A 15 -7.76 24.11 75.70
N LEU A 16 -7.09 25.07 75.05
CA LEU A 16 -7.37 26.53 75.06
C LEU A 16 -7.18 27.45 76.31
N THR A 17 -6.42 28.54 76.06
CA THR A 17 -6.59 29.97 76.49
C THR A 17 -6.34 30.48 77.93
N PHE A 18 -5.31 31.35 78.03
CA PHE A 18 -5.31 32.73 78.59
C PHE A 18 -5.77 33.02 80.05
N CYS A 19 -4.81 33.37 80.93
CA CYS A 19 -4.67 34.65 81.69
C CYS A 19 -3.54 34.51 82.76
N VAL A 20 -2.47 35.32 82.77
CA VAL A 20 -2.29 36.71 83.30
C VAL A 20 -1.81 36.78 84.78
N GLN A 21 -0.58 37.29 84.95
CA GLN A 21 0.07 37.87 86.14
C GLN A 21 0.41 37.02 87.40
N GLY A 22 1.66 37.15 87.88
CA GLY A 22 1.95 37.34 89.31
C GLY A 22 3.23 36.73 89.91
N ILE A 23 4.23 37.58 90.24
CA ILE A 23 5.12 37.50 91.44
C ILE A 23 6.15 36.34 91.48
N SER A 24 7.38 36.42 92.05
CA SER A 24 8.45 37.43 92.22
C SER A 24 9.70 36.74 92.81
N ASN A 25 10.89 37.38 92.77
CA ASN A 25 12.13 37.05 93.53
C ASN A 25 12.84 35.71 93.16
N ALA A 26 14.16 35.51 93.31
CA ALA A 26 15.35 36.38 93.50
C ALA A 26 16.59 35.61 92.93
N ALA A 27 17.86 36.04 92.91
CA ALA A 27 18.55 37.20 93.49
C ALA A 27 19.75 37.61 92.60
N PRO A 28 20.27 38.85 92.71
CA PRO A 28 21.47 39.29 91.98
C PRO A 28 22.78 39.08 92.77
N PRO A 29 23.92 38.84 92.11
CA PRO A 29 25.25 39.06 92.69
C PRO A 29 25.71 40.52 92.49
N ASN A 30 26.10 41.15 93.59
CA ASN A 30 27.04 42.28 93.72
C ASN A 30 27.12 43.37 92.62
N GLN A 31 26.65 44.56 93.02
CA GLN A 31 27.44 45.81 93.09
C GLN A 31 28.94 45.62 92.73
N LEU A 32 29.62 46.47 91.96
CA LEU A 32 29.89 47.86 92.33
C LEU A 32 30.65 48.58 91.20
N ALA A 33 30.04 49.60 90.59
CA ALA A 33 30.74 50.68 89.90
C ALA A 33 29.82 51.90 89.92
N ALA A 34 30.32 53.05 90.36
CA ALA A 34 29.53 54.28 90.32
C ALA A 34 29.22 54.64 88.86
N ASP A 35 27.99 55.02 88.55
CA ASP A 35 27.59 55.52 87.23
C ASP A 35 28.05 56.98 87.07
N GLU A 36 29.37 57.11 87.01
CA GLU A 36 30.13 58.33 86.81
C GLU A 36 29.87 58.83 85.38
N LYS A 37 28.89 59.72 85.21
CA LYS A 37 28.52 60.22 83.89
C LYS A 37 29.39 61.41 83.51
N VAL A 38 30.02 61.35 82.34
CA VAL A 38 30.93 62.40 81.86
C VAL A 38 30.33 63.11 80.64
N THR A 39 30.48 64.43 80.58
CA THR A 39 30.21 65.20 79.36
C THR A 39 31.47 65.24 78.51
N LEU A 40 31.37 64.79 77.26
CA LEU A 40 32.49 64.80 76.32
C LEU A 40 32.48 66.14 75.58
N ASN A 41 33.58 66.89 75.64
CA ASN A 41 33.74 68.16 74.93
C ASN A 41 35.17 68.29 74.40
N PHE A 42 35.46 67.56 73.33
CA PHE A 42 36.74 67.56 72.65
C PHE A 42 36.57 68.23 71.28
N VAL A 43 37.08 69.46 71.11
CA VAL A 43 37.07 70.18 69.83
C VAL A 43 38.51 70.25 69.31
N ASP A 44 38.74 69.78 68.08
CA ASP A 44 40.05 69.69 67.43
C ASP A 44 41.17 69.02 68.26
N ALA A 45 40.78 68.10 69.15
CA ALA A 45 41.67 67.38 70.04
C ALA A 45 42.39 66.24 69.30
N GLU A 46 43.63 65.94 69.69
CA GLU A 46 44.39 64.84 69.09
C GLU A 46 43.83 63.48 69.52
N ILE A 47 43.72 62.55 68.58
CA ILE A 47 43.12 61.22 68.78
C ILE A 47 43.79 60.45 69.93
N ASP A 48 45.12 60.55 70.07
CA ASP A 48 45.88 59.95 71.18
C ASP A 48 45.47 60.52 72.55
N THR A 49 45.25 61.84 72.65
CA THR A 49 44.79 62.48 73.89
C THR A 49 43.37 62.02 74.27
N VAL A 50 42.47 61.95 73.29
CA VAL A 50 41.08 61.53 73.49
C VAL A 50 40.97 60.06 73.89
N ILE A 51 41.74 59.18 73.23
CA ILE A 51 41.80 57.75 73.58
C ILE A 51 42.41 57.55 74.98
N LYS A 52 43.44 58.31 75.37
CA LYS A 52 44.01 58.23 76.73
C LYS A 52 43.01 58.69 77.80
N ALA A 53 42.31 59.81 77.58
CA ALA A 53 41.29 60.31 78.49
C ALA A 53 40.13 59.32 78.66
N LEU A 54 39.62 58.77 77.56
CA LEU A 54 38.52 57.80 77.60
C LEU A 54 38.97 56.41 78.08
N GLY A 55 40.20 55.97 77.80
CA GLY A 55 40.76 54.71 78.31
C GLY A 55 40.87 54.66 79.84
N LEU A 56 41.26 55.78 80.46
CA LEU A 56 41.22 55.94 81.92
C LEU A 56 39.79 55.86 82.46
N PHE A 57 38.83 56.52 81.81
CA PHE A 57 37.42 56.55 82.22
C PHE A 57 36.68 55.20 82.04
N THR A 58 36.95 54.48 80.95
CA THR A 58 36.33 53.17 80.66
C THR A 58 37.12 51.99 81.25
N GLN A 59 38.25 52.24 81.92
CA GLN A 59 39.21 51.23 82.38
C GLN A 59 39.57 50.17 81.32
N LYS A 60 39.73 50.60 80.06
CA LYS A 60 40.16 49.72 78.96
C LYS A 60 41.56 50.10 78.49
N ASN A 61 42.43 49.10 78.39
CA ASN A 61 43.76 49.26 77.81
C ASN A 61 43.64 49.39 76.28
N PHE A 62 43.87 50.59 75.78
CA PHE A 62 43.98 50.86 74.34
C PHE A 62 45.44 50.80 73.90
N VAL A 63 45.71 50.10 72.79
CA VAL A 63 47.01 50.08 72.11
C VAL A 63 46.84 50.75 70.76
N ILE A 64 47.57 51.84 70.52
CA ILE A 64 47.44 52.69 69.33
C ILE A 64 48.61 52.42 68.38
N ASP A 65 48.34 52.12 67.12
CA ASP A 65 49.36 52.07 66.07
C ASP A 65 49.88 53.49 65.76
N GLY A 66 51.20 53.69 65.68
CA GLY A 66 51.81 55.00 65.40
C GLY A 66 51.45 55.63 64.04
N ARG A 67 50.78 54.89 63.15
CA ARG A 67 50.16 55.38 61.90
C ARG A 67 48.81 56.07 62.13
N VAL A 68 48.17 55.87 63.28
CA VAL A 68 46.91 56.52 63.66
C VAL A 68 47.19 57.96 64.12
N LYS A 69 47.06 58.91 63.19
CA LYS A 69 47.21 60.34 63.46
C LYS A 69 46.04 61.13 62.89
N GLY A 70 45.53 62.06 63.67
CA GLY A 70 44.41 62.92 63.29
C GLY A 70 43.87 63.71 64.48
N LYS A 71 42.93 64.61 64.17
CA LYS A 71 42.13 65.34 65.15
C LYS A 71 40.70 64.82 65.12
N ILE A 72 40.02 64.89 66.26
CA ILE A 72 38.65 64.42 66.42
C ILE A 72 37.82 65.48 67.13
N ASN A 73 36.55 65.61 66.69
CA ASN A 73 35.56 66.49 67.30
C ASN A 73 34.47 65.62 67.92
N LEU A 74 34.34 65.64 69.24
CA LEU A 74 33.46 64.79 70.03
C LEU A 74 32.80 65.64 71.13
N VAL A 75 31.60 66.12 70.83
CA VAL A 75 30.79 66.97 71.73
C VAL A 75 29.49 66.26 72.06
N SER A 76 29.27 65.95 73.33
CA SER A 76 28.01 65.46 73.86
C SER A 76 27.38 66.50 74.80
N PRO A 77 26.23 67.10 74.45
CA PRO A 77 25.50 68.02 75.33
C PRO A 77 24.75 67.29 76.46
N ARG A 78 24.84 65.96 76.55
CA ARG A 78 24.28 65.13 77.62
C ARG A 78 25.39 64.36 78.33
N PRO A 79 25.30 64.16 79.66
CA PRO A 79 26.25 63.33 80.38
C PRO A 79 26.05 61.85 79.96
N LEU A 80 27.12 61.22 79.49
CA LEU A 80 27.11 59.86 78.94
C LEU A 80 27.61 58.84 79.95
N ASN A 81 27.05 57.64 79.91
CA ASN A 81 27.54 56.48 80.66
C ASN A 81 28.78 55.86 79.98
N ARG A 82 29.57 55.04 80.70
CA ARG A 82 30.84 54.46 80.17
C ARG A 82 30.68 53.72 78.83
N GLU A 83 29.60 52.98 78.64
CA GLU A 83 29.32 52.27 77.37
C GLU A 83 28.94 53.22 76.22
N GLU A 84 28.24 54.32 76.53
CA GLU A 84 27.81 55.32 75.54
C GLU A 84 28.97 56.25 75.13
N ALA A 85 29.85 56.58 76.08
CA ALA A 85 31.10 57.28 75.82
C ALA A 85 32.05 56.42 74.96
N LEU A 86 32.08 55.11 75.18
CA LEU A 86 32.83 54.17 74.34
C LEU A 86 32.20 54.06 72.94
N SER A 87 30.89 53.87 72.82
CA SER A 87 30.25 53.73 71.50
C SER A 87 30.37 55.01 70.66
N THR A 88 30.17 56.19 71.25
CA THR A 88 30.37 57.47 70.55
C THR A 88 31.83 57.71 70.13
N LEU A 89 32.82 57.27 70.91
CA LEU A 89 34.22 57.23 70.46
C LEU A 89 34.43 56.27 69.28
N LEU A 90 33.83 55.07 69.30
CA LEU A 90 33.95 54.14 68.16
C LEU A 90 33.32 54.73 66.88
N SER A 91 32.15 55.34 66.97
CA SER A 91 31.50 56.00 65.83
C SER A 91 32.32 57.18 65.32
N ALA A 92 32.93 57.98 66.21
CA ALA A 92 33.76 59.12 65.82
C ALA A 92 35.10 58.70 65.21
N LEU A 93 35.72 57.60 65.67
CA LEU A 93 36.90 57.00 65.03
C LEU A 93 36.55 56.41 63.65
N ARG A 94 35.39 55.76 63.52
CA ARG A 94 34.87 55.22 62.26
C ARG A 94 34.74 56.30 61.18
N LEU A 95 34.29 57.51 61.54
CA LEU A 95 34.24 58.66 60.63
C LEU A 95 35.63 59.12 60.14
N GLN A 96 36.71 58.77 60.83
CA GLN A 96 38.10 59.07 60.46
C GLN A 96 38.81 57.88 59.78
N GLY A 97 38.09 56.81 59.40
CA GLY A 97 38.69 55.61 58.80
C GLY A 97 39.54 54.77 59.77
N ILE A 98 39.34 54.97 61.07
CA ILE A 98 40.03 54.27 62.16
C ILE A 98 39.02 53.35 62.83
N SER A 99 39.43 52.15 63.21
CA SER A 99 38.57 51.19 63.90
C SER A 99 39.30 50.54 65.06
N VAL A 100 38.52 50.16 66.08
CA VAL A 100 39.05 49.50 67.27
C VAL A 100 38.66 48.03 67.22
N VAL A 101 39.66 47.17 67.36
CA VAL A 101 39.47 45.72 67.40
C VAL A 101 39.87 45.20 68.78
N GLU A 102 38.95 44.50 69.42
CA GLU A 102 39.12 43.96 70.76
C GLU A 102 39.66 42.53 70.68
N ALA A 103 40.90 42.34 71.11
CA ALA A 103 41.62 41.06 71.04
C ALA A 103 42.46 40.87 72.30
N ASP A 104 42.38 39.68 72.90
CA ASP A 104 43.19 39.28 74.06
C ASP A 104 43.05 40.20 75.29
N GLY A 105 41.86 40.80 75.47
CA GLY A 105 41.57 41.76 76.54
C GLY A 105 42.08 43.19 76.29
N VAL A 106 42.62 43.47 75.10
CA VAL A 106 43.20 44.77 74.72
C VAL A 106 42.48 45.34 73.50
N ALA A 107 42.19 46.65 73.53
CA ALA A 107 41.55 47.37 72.45
C ALA A 107 42.60 47.95 71.49
N LYS A 108 42.85 47.28 70.36
CA LYS A 108 43.85 47.66 69.36
C LYS A 108 43.23 48.68 68.39
N VAL A 109 43.79 49.88 68.31
CA VAL A 109 43.31 51.00 67.48
C VAL A 109 44.12 51.05 66.20
N LEU A 110 43.45 50.77 65.08
CA LEU A 110 44.07 50.48 63.78
C LEU A 110 43.37 51.23 62.64
N PRO A 111 44.06 51.50 61.51
CA PRO A 111 43.38 51.86 60.25
C PRO A 111 42.39 50.77 59.82
N GLU A 112 41.23 51.16 59.27
CA GLU A 112 40.16 50.21 58.84
C GLU A 112 40.69 49.12 57.89
N ALA A 113 41.67 49.44 57.04
CA ALA A 113 42.29 48.49 56.13
C ALA A 113 42.92 47.27 56.84
N ASP A 114 43.69 47.53 57.90
CA ASP A 114 44.48 46.52 58.63
C ASP A 114 43.63 45.80 59.69
N ALA A 115 42.60 46.48 60.22
CA ALA A 115 41.64 45.93 61.18
C ALA A 115 40.90 44.66 60.70
N LYS A 116 40.82 44.42 59.38
CA LYS A 116 40.23 43.20 58.79
C LYS A 116 41.10 41.95 59.03
N LEU A 117 42.42 42.13 59.12
CA LEU A 117 43.38 41.04 59.38
C LEU A 117 43.47 40.68 60.86
N HIS A 118 43.16 41.65 61.73
CA HIS A 118 43.12 41.47 63.18
C HIS A 118 41.69 41.26 63.73
N GLY A 119 40.68 41.24 62.84
CA GLY A 119 39.25 41.28 63.13
C GLY A 119 38.75 40.19 64.10
N GLY A 120 37.68 40.52 64.83
CA GLY A 120 37.19 39.74 65.97
C GLY A 120 36.64 38.35 65.64
N SER A 121 36.35 37.60 66.71
CA SER A 121 35.97 36.18 66.66
C SER A 121 34.81 35.85 65.70
N ILE A 122 34.97 34.73 64.98
CA ILE A 122 33.97 34.21 64.04
C ILE A 122 32.70 33.83 64.81
N ARG A 123 31.59 34.54 64.57
CA ARG A 123 30.31 34.28 65.24
C ARG A 123 29.38 33.44 64.38
N GLY A 124 28.84 32.37 64.97
CA GLY A 124 27.91 31.46 64.33
C GLY A 124 26.51 32.04 64.09
N GLN A 125 25.67 31.28 63.39
CA GLN A 125 24.30 31.66 63.01
C GLN A 125 23.30 31.55 64.18
N GLY A 126 23.56 32.29 65.27
CA GLY A 126 22.69 32.34 66.44
C GLY A 126 22.83 33.63 67.25
N ASP A 127 24.06 34.10 67.50
CA ASP A 127 24.29 35.31 68.27
C ASP A 127 23.94 36.60 67.51
N MET A 128 22.95 37.32 68.02
CA MET A 128 22.64 38.70 67.61
C MET A 128 23.30 39.75 68.52
N ASN A 129 24.06 39.34 69.54
CA ASN A 129 24.69 40.19 70.54
C ASN A 129 25.98 40.88 70.05
N GLY A 130 25.97 41.38 68.81
CA GLY A 130 26.97 42.34 68.31
C GLY A 130 26.43 43.76 68.51
N ARG A 131 27.08 44.54 69.38
CA ARG A 131 26.70 45.94 69.70
C ARG A 131 27.85 46.88 69.34
N GLY A 132 27.52 48.00 68.68
CA GLY A 132 28.47 49.06 68.33
C GLY A 132 29.25 48.85 67.02
N ASP A 133 30.15 49.81 66.74
CA ASP A 133 30.96 49.91 65.51
C ASP A 133 32.18 48.97 65.47
N GLN A 134 32.09 47.77 66.04
CA GLN A 134 33.13 46.73 65.89
C GLN A 134 33.01 46.04 64.52
N VAL A 135 34.14 45.84 63.83
CA VAL A 135 34.23 45.03 62.61
C VAL A 135 34.24 43.55 62.99
N ILE A 136 33.32 42.77 62.42
CA ILE A 136 33.17 41.33 62.68
C ILE A 136 32.94 40.56 61.37
N THR A 137 33.32 39.28 61.35
CA THR A 137 33.04 38.35 60.24
C THR A 137 31.90 37.40 60.62
N ARG A 138 30.87 37.31 59.78
CA ARG A 138 29.73 36.41 59.96
C ARG A 138 29.48 35.55 58.73
N VAL A 139 29.12 34.29 58.96
CA VAL A 139 28.71 33.36 57.91
C VAL A 139 27.18 33.22 57.93
N PHE A 140 26.56 33.38 56.76
CA PHE A 140 25.14 33.12 56.52
C PHE A 140 25.00 31.89 55.64
N GLN A 141 24.08 30.99 55.99
CA GLN A 141 23.66 29.85 55.16
C GLN A 141 22.31 30.18 54.53
N LEU A 142 22.21 30.08 53.19
CA LEU A 142 20.99 30.35 52.43
C LEU A 142 20.28 29.04 52.06
N ARG A 143 18.95 29.03 52.08
CA ARG A 143 18.14 27.81 51.91
C ARG A 143 17.38 27.74 50.59
N MET A 144 16.96 28.88 50.05
CA MET A 144 16.05 28.99 48.91
C MET A 144 16.68 29.76 47.76
N GLU A 145 17.37 30.87 48.05
CA GLU A 145 18.08 31.65 47.03
C GLU A 145 19.57 31.31 46.95
N SER A 146 20.19 31.57 45.80
CA SER A 146 21.61 31.27 45.62
C SER A 146 22.52 32.43 46.08
N ALA A 147 23.64 32.08 46.70
CA ALA A 147 24.65 33.04 47.16
C ALA A 147 25.20 33.92 46.02
N ASN A 148 25.21 33.41 44.78
CA ASN A 148 25.60 34.16 43.60
C ASN A 148 24.53 35.18 43.17
N ASN A 149 23.24 34.86 43.27
CA ASN A 149 22.14 35.78 42.94
C ASN A 149 22.08 36.98 43.89
N LEU A 150 22.37 36.76 45.18
CA LEU A 150 22.33 37.83 46.18
C LEU A 150 23.59 38.74 46.15
N LEU A 151 24.73 38.26 45.64
CA LEU A 151 25.99 39.00 45.67
C LEU A 151 25.93 40.39 44.98
N PRO A 152 25.31 40.57 43.79
CA PRO A 152 25.14 41.90 43.18
C PRO A 152 24.24 42.84 44.00
N VAL A 153 23.22 42.29 44.67
CA VAL A 153 22.22 43.05 45.45
C VAL A 153 22.81 43.51 46.79
N LEU A 154 23.64 42.67 47.43
CA LEU A 154 24.23 42.95 48.73
C LEU A 154 25.53 43.78 48.66
N ARG A 155 26.30 43.68 47.57
CA ARG A 155 27.55 44.43 47.38
C ARG A 155 27.44 45.96 47.60
N PRO A 156 26.44 46.69 47.06
CA PRO A 156 26.32 48.14 47.29
C PRO A 156 25.77 48.51 48.69
N LEU A 157 25.45 47.52 49.53
CA LEU A 157 24.94 47.74 50.89
C LEU A 157 26.00 47.50 51.99
N ILE A 158 27.25 47.24 51.59
CA ILE A 158 28.40 46.99 52.45
C ILE A 158 29.33 48.21 52.44
N SER A 159 30.03 48.48 53.53
CA SER A 159 30.99 49.60 53.62
C SER A 159 32.05 49.50 52.50
N PRO A 160 32.46 50.59 51.81
CA PRO A 160 33.25 50.50 50.57
C PRO A 160 34.59 49.75 50.67
N ASN A 161 35.15 49.66 51.87
CA ASN A 161 36.41 48.97 52.13
C ASN A 161 36.23 47.47 52.49
N ASN A 162 35.00 47.00 52.72
CA ASN A 162 34.69 45.74 53.39
C ASN A 162 34.22 44.63 52.43
N SER A 163 34.40 43.37 52.83
CA SER A 163 34.40 42.22 51.92
C SER A 163 33.20 41.28 52.10
N ILE A 164 32.68 40.81 50.96
CA ILE A 164 31.67 39.74 50.86
C ILE A 164 32.12 38.68 49.86
N THR A 165 32.09 37.43 50.30
CA THR A 165 32.46 36.25 49.50
C THR A 165 31.32 35.24 49.53
N ALA A 166 30.86 34.82 48.34
CA ALA A 166 29.94 33.71 48.18
C ALA A 166 30.71 32.39 48.01
N TYR A 167 30.26 31.32 48.66
CA TYR A 167 30.69 29.95 48.43
C TYR A 167 29.51 29.14 47.87
N PRO A 168 29.41 28.99 46.53
CA PRO A 168 28.24 28.38 45.90
C PRO A 168 28.01 26.92 46.32
N ALA A 169 29.09 26.16 46.54
CA ALA A 169 29.03 24.72 46.82
C ALA A 169 28.23 24.36 48.09
N ASN A 170 28.28 25.21 49.12
CA ASN A 170 27.52 25.05 50.37
C ASN A 170 26.44 26.14 50.53
N ASN A 171 26.19 26.92 49.47
CA ASN A 171 25.29 28.08 49.43
C ASN A 171 25.45 29.07 50.60
N THR A 172 26.70 29.41 50.96
CA THR A 172 27.00 30.34 52.07
C THR A 172 27.52 31.69 51.60
N LEU A 173 27.21 32.73 52.38
CA LEU A 173 27.77 34.08 52.25
C LEU A 173 28.63 34.37 53.49
N VAL A 174 29.89 34.69 53.28
CA VAL A 174 30.78 35.24 54.32
C VAL A 174 30.84 36.75 54.14
N ILE A 175 30.46 37.49 55.19
CA ILE A 175 30.42 38.96 55.19
C ILE A 175 31.28 39.46 56.35
N THR A 176 32.22 40.37 56.06
CA THR A 176 33.04 41.07 57.06
C THR A 176 32.68 42.55 56.99
N ASP A 177 32.03 43.10 58.01
CA ASP A 177 31.61 44.51 58.08
C ASP A 177 31.32 44.91 59.55
N TYR A 178 30.93 46.16 59.79
CA TYR A 178 30.49 46.63 61.10
C TYR A 178 29.28 45.82 61.63
N ALA A 179 29.26 45.50 62.92
CA ALA A 179 28.25 44.64 63.53
C ALA A 179 26.79 45.13 63.31
N GLU A 180 26.57 46.44 63.34
CA GLU A 180 25.26 47.03 63.00
C GLU A 180 24.85 46.75 61.55
N ASN A 181 25.76 46.93 60.59
CA ASN A 181 25.43 46.69 59.18
C ASN A 181 25.26 45.19 58.89
N ILE A 182 26.02 44.31 59.55
CA ILE A 182 25.76 42.85 59.48
C ILE A 182 24.36 42.52 60.03
N ASN A 183 23.90 43.16 61.10
CA ASN A 183 22.54 42.97 61.62
C ASN A 183 21.46 43.54 60.67
N ARG A 184 21.75 44.59 59.91
CA ARG A 184 20.89 45.10 58.82
C ARG A 184 20.82 44.11 57.65
N LEU A 185 21.98 43.67 57.14
CA LEU A 185 22.10 42.71 56.05
C LEU A 185 21.45 41.37 56.40
N ALA A 186 21.57 40.90 57.65
CA ALA A 186 20.89 39.70 58.15
C ALA A 186 19.37 39.73 57.96
N ARG A 187 18.73 40.89 58.21
CA ARG A 187 17.28 41.07 58.00
C ARG A 187 16.92 41.07 56.52
N ILE A 188 17.74 41.70 55.69
CA ILE A 188 17.54 41.72 54.22
C ILE A 188 17.64 40.30 53.67
N ILE A 189 18.71 39.57 54.01
CA ILE A 189 18.91 38.17 53.60
C ILE A 189 17.70 37.30 54.03
N ALA A 190 17.27 37.38 55.29
CA ALA A 190 16.12 36.62 55.79
C ALA A 190 14.77 37.01 55.13
N SER A 191 14.67 38.22 54.58
CA SER A 191 13.49 38.68 53.82
C SER A 191 13.49 38.29 52.33
N VAL A 192 14.62 37.83 51.78
CA VAL A 192 14.76 37.40 50.37
C VAL A 192 14.90 35.88 50.25
N ASP A 193 15.51 35.20 51.21
CA ASP A 193 15.62 33.73 51.30
C ASP A 193 14.28 33.02 51.64
N ASN A 194 13.14 33.67 51.35
CA ASN A 194 11.78 33.17 51.51
C ASN A 194 11.03 33.00 50.17
N SER A 195 11.74 33.16 49.04
CA SER A 195 11.23 32.99 47.67
C SER A 195 10.48 31.67 47.52
N LYS A 196 9.28 31.72 46.93
CA LYS A 196 8.38 30.55 46.86
C LYS A 196 8.75 29.63 45.71
N ILE A 197 8.68 28.33 45.99
CA ILE A 197 8.93 27.21 45.06
C ILE A 197 8.27 27.43 43.69
N SER A 198 8.99 27.09 42.62
CA SER A 198 8.44 27.04 41.26
C SER A 198 7.27 26.04 41.20
N ASP A 199 6.07 26.52 40.90
CA ASP A 199 4.86 25.72 40.94
C ASP A 199 4.89 24.63 39.86
N VAL A 200 4.35 23.45 40.19
CA VAL A 200 4.31 22.26 39.34
C VAL A 200 2.86 21.77 39.25
N LYS A 201 2.18 22.15 38.17
CA LYS A 201 0.79 21.78 37.92
C LYS A 201 0.71 20.62 36.92
N VAL A 202 -0.01 19.58 37.30
CA VAL A 202 -0.29 18.42 36.44
C VAL A 202 -1.72 18.50 35.95
N LEU A 203 -1.93 18.39 34.64
CA LEU A 203 -3.22 18.53 33.96
C LEU A 203 -3.51 17.28 33.10
N PRO A 204 -4.72 16.72 33.12
CA PRO A 204 -5.15 15.76 32.12
C PRO A 204 -5.39 16.45 30.77
N VAL A 205 -5.24 15.69 29.69
CA VAL A 205 -5.66 16.06 28.33
C VAL A 205 -6.68 15.01 27.87
N GLN A 206 -7.84 15.43 27.36
CA GLN A 206 -8.99 14.56 27.10
C GLN A 206 -9.22 14.23 25.63
N HIS A 207 -8.95 15.16 24.72
CA HIS A 207 -9.20 15.03 23.29
C HIS A 207 -7.89 15.04 22.48
N ALA A 208 -6.91 15.84 22.89
CA ALA A 208 -5.59 15.91 22.27
C ALA A 208 -4.56 14.94 22.89
N VAL A 209 -3.45 14.71 22.17
CA VAL A 209 -2.33 13.89 22.65
C VAL A 209 -1.33 14.77 23.41
N ALA A 210 -0.98 14.39 24.65
CA ALA A 210 -0.18 15.22 25.55
C ALA A 210 1.25 15.52 25.03
N SER A 211 1.86 14.63 24.23
CA SER A 211 3.16 14.87 23.58
C SER A 211 3.12 16.06 22.64
N ASP A 212 2.08 16.12 21.83
CA ASP A 212 1.93 17.05 20.72
C ASP A 212 1.52 18.42 21.29
N MET A 213 0.63 18.39 22.30
CA MET A 213 0.31 19.54 23.13
C MET A 213 1.54 20.10 23.85
N ALA A 214 2.45 19.27 24.39
CA ALA A 214 3.68 19.75 25.00
C ALA A 214 4.60 20.45 24.00
N ALA A 215 4.73 19.93 22.77
CA ALA A 215 5.51 20.54 21.71
C ALA A 215 4.91 21.89 21.23
N LEU A 216 3.59 21.96 21.08
CA LEU A 216 2.88 23.18 20.68
C LEU A 216 2.91 24.25 21.79
N LEU A 217 2.65 23.87 23.05
CA LEU A 217 2.65 24.78 24.20
C LEU A 217 4.05 25.30 24.55
N SER A 218 5.09 24.45 24.48
CA SER A 218 6.46 24.93 24.68
C SER A 218 6.87 25.92 23.59
N LYS A 219 6.60 25.61 22.31
CA LYS A 219 6.91 26.50 21.19
C LYS A 219 6.20 27.87 21.29
N SER A 220 4.93 27.91 21.71
CA SER A 220 4.15 29.16 21.79
C SER A 220 4.40 29.96 23.07
N LEU A 221 4.84 29.34 24.16
CA LEU A 221 5.05 30.03 25.45
C LEU A 221 6.52 30.40 25.72
N ASP A 222 7.47 29.81 24.99
CA ASP A 222 8.91 30.15 24.98
C ASP A 222 9.30 31.11 23.83
N GLU A 223 8.33 31.69 23.12
CA GLU A 223 8.54 32.56 21.94
C GLU A 223 9.28 33.89 22.26
N GLY A 224 9.64 34.13 23.52
CA GLY A 224 10.56 35.18 23.97
C GLY A 224 12.03 34.80 23.75
N GLY A 225 12.42 34.57 22.49
CA GLY A 225 13.72 34.03 22.06
C GLY A 225 14.96 34.92 22.27
N GLY A 226 15.16 35.44 23.48
CA GLY A 226 16.36 36.18 23.90
C GLY A 226 17.10 35.48 25.03
N THR A 227 18.41 35.28 24.88
CA THR A 227 19.27 34.67 25.91
C THR A 227 19.39 35.50 27.21
N ALA A 228 18.89 36.74 27.20
CA ALA A 228 18.74 37.61 28.37
C ALA A 228 17.40 37.47 29.11
N ALA A 229 16.51 36.56 28.69
CA ALA A 229 15.28 36.26 29.42
C ALA A 229 15.59 35.59 30.77
N ASP A 230 15.20 36.28 31.85
CA ASP A 230 15.32 35.90 33.26
C ASP A 230 15.04 34.40 33.48
N PRO A 231 15.99 33.61 34.02
CA PRO A 231 15.76 32.19 34.30
C PRO A 231 14.58 31.97 35.25
N GLY A 232 14.23 32.95 36.09
CA GLY A 232 13.03 32.96 36.94
C GLY A 232 11.70 33.08 36.21
N GLN A 233 11.66 33.19 34.88
CA GLN A 233 10.40 33.32 34.12
C GLN A 233 10.16 32.24 33.06
N ARG A 234 11.05 31.26 32.89
CA ARG A 234 10.87 30.19 31.91
C ARG A 234 9.74 29.25 32.34
N ILE A 235 9.09 28.62 31.36
CA ILE A 235 8.02 27.64 31.57
C ILE A 235 8.44 26.32 30.94
N SER A 236 8.69 25.31 31.78
CA SER A 236 9.09 23.98 31.36
C SER A 236 7.86 23.09 31.29
N ILE A 237 7.57 22.56 30.10
CA ILE A 237 6.38 21.77 29.81
C ILE A 237 6.83 20.38 29.37
N MET A 238 6.29 19.34 30.00
CA MET A 238 6.63 17.94 29.78
C MET A 238 5.35 17.10 29.69
N ALA A 239 5.37 16.01 28.93
CA ALA A 239 4.24 15.08 28.80
C ALA A 239 4.52 13.74 29.51
N ASP A 240 3.57 13.24 30.30
CA ASP A 240 3.46 11.80 30.60
C ASP A 240 2.52 11.18 29.56
N SER A 241 3.09 10.63 28.50
CA SER A 241 2.36 9.97 27.41
C SER A 241 1.58 8.73 27.86
N ARG A 242 1.98 8.08 28.96
CA ARG A 242 1.31 6.89 29.50
C ARG A 242 0.03 7.22 30.26
N SER A 243 -0.11 8.43 30.80
CA SER A 243 -1.34 8.88 31.49
C SER A 243 -2.10 9.99 30.75
N ASN A 244 -1.63 10.38 29.56
CA ASN A 244 -2.05 11.55 28.78
C ASN A 244 -2.14 12.83 29.63
N ARG A 245 -1.07 13.12 30.38
CA ARG A 245 -0.99 14.28 31.28
C ARG A 245 0.12 15.23 30.88
N LEU A 246 -0.17 16.52 31.01
CA LEU A 246 0.79 17.60 30.85
C LEU A 246 1.30 18.03 32.23
N ILE A 247 2.62 18.13 32.38
CA ILE A 247 3.31 18.61 33.57
C ILE A 247 3.90 19.98 33.24
N ILE A 248 3.37 21.02 33.87
CA ILE A 248 3.80 22.41 33.70
C ILE A 248 4.58 22.83 34.94
N ARG A 249 5.82 23.30 34.76
CA ARG A 249 6.66 23.88 35.81
C ARG A 249 7.01 25.33 35.46
N SER A 250 6.67 26.28 36.32
CA SER A 250 7.19 27.66 36.23
C SER A 250 7.19 28.37 37.58
N SER A 251 8.17 29.24 37.78
CA SER A 251 8.24 30.20 38.90
C SER A 251 7.28 31.38 38.76
N SER A 252 6.56 31.52 37.63
CA SER A 252 5.47 32.50 37.47
C SER A 252 4.10 31.81 37.45
N PRO A 253 3.28 31.94 38.52
CA PRO A 253 1.91 31.43 38.54
C PRO A 253 1.03 31.98 37.40
N GLY A 254 1.32 33.21 36.94
CA GLY A 254 0.64 33.82 35.80
C GLY A 254 0.88 33.06 34.48
N ARG A 255 2.11 32.58 34.23
CA ARG A 255 2.41 31.74 33.06
C ARG A 255 1.74 30.36 33.15
N VAL A 256 1.63 29.78 34.35
CA VAL A 256 0.88 28.53 34.56
C VAL A 256 -0.61 28.73 34.25
N ALA A 257 -1.20 29.87 34.65
CA ALA A 257 -2.59 30.20 34.34
C ALA A 257 -2.86 30.40 32.83
N LEU A 258 -1.97 31.11 32.13
CA LEU A 258 -2.06 31.26 30.67
C LEU A 258 -1.92 29.92 29.95
N ALA A 259 -0.96 29.08 30.36
CA ALA A 259 -0.78 27.75 29.80
C ALA A 259 -1.99 26.83 30.06
N THR A 260 -2.65 26.93 31.22
CA THR A 260 -3.88 26.18 31.49
C THR A 260 -5.04 26.62 30.59
N ARG A 261 -5.16 27.92 30.30
CA ARG A 261 -6.20 28.44 29.40
C ARG A 261 -5.93 28.04 27.95
N LEU A 262 -4.68 28.12 27.46
CA LEU A 262 -4.37 27.70 26.09
C LEU A 262 -4.55 26.17 25.91
N LEU A 263 -4.30 25.38 26.96
CA LEU A 263 -4.62 23.95 26.95
C LEU A 263 -6.14 23.72 26.83
N GLU A 264 -6.96 24.41 27.64
CA GLU A 264 -8.42 24.30 27.61
C GLU A 264 -9.04 24.80 26.28
N GLU A 265 -8.43 25.81 25.66
CA GLU A 265 -8.85 26.34 24.35
C GLU A 265 -8.46 25.42 23.18
N LEU A 266 -7.43 24.59 23.32
CA LEU A 266 -6.94 23.65 22.28
C LEU A 266 -7.43 22.20 22.47
N ASP A 267 -7.70 21.77 23.70
CA ASP A 267 -8.21 20.42 24.03
C ASP A 267 -9.73 20.33 23.80
N GLN A 268 -10.18 20.68 22.59
CA GLN A 268 -11.58 20.62 22.16
C GLN A 268 -11.88 19.29 21.41
N PRO A 269 -13.11 18.78 21.48
CA PRO A 269 -13.51 17.59 20.73
C PRO A 269 -13.54 17.89 19.22
N SER A 270 -12.58 17.37 18.47
CA SER A 270 -12.51 17.50 17.01
C SER A 270 -13.72 16.84 16.34
N SER A 271 -14.54 17.64 15.65
CA SER A 271 -15.70 17.15 14.89
C SER A 271 -15.34 16.45 13.57
N GLN A 272 -14.07 16.53 13.15
CA GLN A 272 -13.58 15.96 11.91
C GLN A 272 -13.39 14.43 12.07
N PRO A 273 -13.88 13.59 11.14
CA PRO A 273 -13.39 12.22 11.06
C PRO A 273 -11.86 12.25 10.82
N GLY A 274 -11.14 11.31 11.42
CA GLY A 274 -9.68 11.24 11.25
C GLY A 274 -9.25 11.04 9.80
N ASN A 275 -7.96 11.19 9.51
CA ASN A 275 -7.39 11.19 8.15
C ASN A 275 -7.69 9.93 7.28
N ILE A 276 -8.34 8.89 7.83
CA ILE A 276 -8.70 7.65 7.15
C ILE A 276 -10.11 7.76 6.56
N HIS A 277 -10.21 7.75 5.23
CA HIS A 277 -11.46 7.78 4.49
C HIS A 277 -11.70 6.45 3.77
N ILE A 278 -12.93 5.95 3.80
CA ILE A 278 -13.35 4.72 3.09
C ILE A 278 -14.25 5.14 1.92
N VAL A 279 -13.88 4.75 0.70
CA VAL A 279 -14.62 5.05 -0.52
C VAL A 279 -15.02 3.76 -1.23
N TYR A 280 -16.31 3.44 -1.23
CA TYR A 280 -16.89 2.35 -2.03
C TYR A 280 -16.96 2.75 -3.51
N LEU A 281 -16.50 1.87 -4.40
CA LEU A 281 -16.55 2.07 -5.86
C LEU A 281 -17.78 1.38 -6.45
N LYS A 282 -18.41 2.01 -7.44
CA LYS A 282 -19.65 1.53 -8.08
C LYS A 282 -19.42 0.76 -9.38
N ASN A 283 -18.37 1.12 -10.13
CA ASN A 283 -18.08 0.62 -11.47
C ASN A 283 -16.62 0.15 -11.63
N ALA A 284 -15.68 0.83 -10.96
CA ALA A 284 -14.27 0.53 -11.03
C ALA A 284 -13.82 -0.53 -10.01
N GLU A 285 -12.75 -1.26 -10.33
CA GLU A 285 -12.14 -2.24 -9.44
C GLU A 285 -11.10 -1.58 -8.52
N ALA A 286 -11.26 -1.73 -7.21
CA ALA A 286 -10.42 -1.09 -6.21
C ALA A 286 -8.93 -1.44 -6.36
N SER A 287 -8.60 -2.69 -6.74
CA SER A 287 -7.20 -3.14 -6.91
C SER A 287 -6.45 -2.29 -7.95
N LYS A 288 -7.08 -2.08 -9.12
CA LYS A 288 -6.57 -1.33 -10.27
C LYS A 288 -6.55 0.17 -9.96
N LEU A 289 -7.64 0.71 -9.40
CA LEU A 289 -7.76 2.13 -9.10
C LEU A 289 -6.77 2.56 -8.01
N ALA A 290 -6.52 1.75 -6.97
CA ALA A 290 -5.47 2.01 -5.99
C ALA A 290 -4.05 2.01 -6.59
N GLY A 291 -3.78 1.17 -7.60
CA GLY A 291 -2.52 1.21 -8.34
C GLY A 291 -2.30 2.56 -9.03
N ILE A 292 -3.34 3.08 -9.69
CA ILE A 292 -3.33 4.38 -10.38
C ILE A 292 -3.20 5.55 -9.37
N LEU A 293 -3.97 5.56 -8.28
CA LEU A 293 -3.86 6.64 -7.28
C LEU A 293 -2.50 6.66 -6.58
N ARG A 294 -1.88 5.51 -6.34
CA ARG A 294 -0.51 5.45 -5.79
C ARG A 294 0.54 6.00 -6.75
N SER A 295 0.40 5.82 -8.07
CA SER A 295 1.33 6.41 -9.03
C SER A 295 1.17 7.93 -9.11
N VAL A 296 -0.06 8.46 -9.00
CA VAL A 296 -0.32 9.90 -8.88
C VAL A 296 0.35 10.48 -7.63
N ILE A 297 0.10 9.90 -6.45
CA ILE A 297 0.60 10.50 -5.19
C ILE A 297 2.12 10.34 -5.00
N SER A 298 2.73 9.30 -5.57
CA SER A 298 4.19 9.13 -5.57
C SER A 298 4.87 10.01 -6.63
N GLY A 299 4.18 10.28 -7.75
CA GLY A 299 4.66 11.17 -8.81
C GLY A 299 4.74 12.63 -8.37
N ASP A 300 3.78 13.10 -7.59
CA ASP A 300 3.75 14.45 -7.00
C ASP A 300 4.96 14.69 -6.07
N SER A 301 5.36 13.67 -5.30
CA SER A 301 6.60 13.68 -4.49
C SER A 301 7.90 13.45 -5.28
N GLY A 302 7.84 13.32 -6.61
CA GLY A 302 8.97 12.93 -7.47
C GLY A 302 9.86 14.06 -7.98
N ALA A 303 9.60 15.32 -7.59
CA ALA A 303 10.13 16.51 -8.27
C ALA A 303 11.15 17.35 -7.47
N SER A 304 11.85 16.77 -6.48
CA SER A 304 12.85 17.51 -5.69
C SER A 304 14.11 16.71 -5.30
N GLY A 305 15.18 16.88 -6.09
CA GLY A 305 16.57 16.84 -5.62
C GLY A 305 17.13 15.52 -5.08
N ALA A 306 17.43 14.56 -5.95
CA ALA A 306 18.32 13.43 -5.64
C ALA A 306 19.56 13.45 -6.56
N SER A 307 20.65 14.07 -6.10
CA SER A 307 21.91 14.16 -6.86
C SER A 307 22.60 12.79 -6.95
N ALA A 308 22.66 12.21 -8.15
CA ALA A 308 23.31 10.92 -8.38
C ALA A 308 24.85 11.03 -8.32
N SER A 309 25.45 10.71 -7.16
CA SER A 309 26.91 10.59 -7.02
C SER A 309 27.41 9.27 -7.61
N SER A 310 27.62 9.24 -8.93
CA SER A 310 28.12 8.08 -9.67
C SER A 310 29.62 7.81 -9.44
N SER A 311 29.96 7.01 -8.42
CA SER A 311 31.31 6.46 -8.25
C SER A 311 31.49 5.19 -9.08
N LEU A 312 32.31 5.26 -10.13
CA LEU A 312 32.68 4.10 -10.94
C LEU A 312 33.70 3.20 -10.20
N ALA A 313 33.33 1.93 -10.01
CA ALA A 313 34.26 0.84 -9.69
C ALA A 313 33.76 -0.45 -10.38
N PRO A 314 34.49 -1.02 -11.36
CA PRO A 314 33.99 -2.17 -12.13
C PRO A 314 34.16 -3.50 -11.37
N GLY A 315 33.11 -3.96 -10.71
CA GLY A 315 33.02 -5.31 -10.12
C GLY A 315 32.38 -6.30 -11.08
N ASN A 316 33.15 -7.26 -11.60
CA ASN A 316 32.70 -8.19 -12.64
C ASN A 316 32.06 -9.47 -12.05
N SER A 317 30.77 -9.69 -12.30
CA SER A 317 30.14 -11.01 -12.20
C SER A 317 28.97 -11.16 -13.16
N ALA A 318 28.94 -12.26 -13.92
CA ALA A 318 27.91 -12.57 -14.89
C ALA A 318 27.63 -14.07 -14.93
N PHE A 319 26.35 -14.43 -14.86
CA PHE A 319 25.74 -15.76 -15.11
C PHE A 319 26.35 -17.00 -14.44
N GLN A 320 25.54 -17.68 -13.62
CA GLN A 320 25.60 -19.14 -13.55
C GLN A 320 24.19 -19.73 -13.60
N SER A 321 23.86 -20.36 -14.74
CA SER A 321 22.81 -21.38 -14.78
C SER A 321 23.43 -22.71 -14.33
N GLY A 322 22.72 -23.46 -13.49
CA GLY A 322 23.25 -24.72 -12.93
C GLY A 322 23.12 -25.91 -13.87
N ASN A 323 23.80 -27.00 -13.53
CA ASN A 323 23.43 -28.37 -13.91
C ASN A 323 24.00 -29.36 -12.88
N ASN A 324 23.42 -30.57 -12.77
CA ASN A 324 23.94 -31.61 -11.88
C ASN A 324 23.99 -32.99 -12.56
N THR A 325 25.20 -33.56 -12.62
CA THR A 325 25.56 -34.98 -12.83
C THR A 325 24.69 -35.88 -13.71
N THR A 326 25.29 -36.40 -14.80
CA THR A 326 25.22 -37.85 -15.14
C THR A 326 26.49 -38.23 -15.90
N GLY A 327 27.15 -39.34 -15.54
CA GLY A 327 28.12 -40.02 -16.41
C GLY A 327 29.59 -40.03 -15.99
N ASN A 328 30.01 -41.14 -15.37
CA ASN A 328 31.25 -41.90 -15.63
C ASN A 328 32.65 -41.30 -15.29
N GLY A 329 33.44 -42.06 -14.52
CA GLY A 329 34.88 -42.23 -14.81
C GLY A 329 35.95 -41.84 -13.78
N ASN A 330 36.18 -42.71 -12.78
CA ASN A 330 37.49 -42.95 -12.12
C ASN A 330 38.11 -41.83 -11.21
N GLY A 331 38.97 -42.25 -10.26
CA GLY A 331 39.84 -41.37 -9.46
C GLY A 331 39.48 -41.26 -7.98
N SER A 332 40.37 -41.73 -7.09
CA SER A 332 40.23 -41.65 -5.63
C SER A 332 40.83 -40.35 -5.06
N GLY A 333 40.28 -39.84 -3.96
CA GLY A 333 40.81 -38.65 -3.27
C GLY A 333 40.03 -38.27 -2.01
N PHE A 334 40.36 -38.87 -0.86
CA PHE A 334 39.74 -38.53 0.43
C PHE A 334 40.37 -37.27 1.06
N ALA A 335 39.54 -36.31 1.49
CA ALA A 335 39.89 -35.29 2.47
C ALA A 335 38.63 -34.83 3.23
N SER A 336 38.78 -34.41 4.50
CA SER A 336 37.67 -34.09 5.41
C SER A 336 37.81 -32.70 6.03
N ALA A 337 36.72 -31.91 5.99
CA ALA A 337 36.33 -30.89 6.96
C ALA A 337 34.87 -30.48 6.62
N SER A 338 33.84 -30.72 7.45
CA SER A 338 33.60 -30.21 8.81
C SER A 338 33.22 -28.72 8.83
N GLY A 339 31.95 -28.41 9.11
CA GLY A 339 31.42 -27.05 9.20
C GLY A 339 29.88 -27.00 9.16
N ASN A 340 29.24 -26.92 10.33
CA ASN A 340 27.79 -26.73 10.45
C ASN A 340 27.39 -25.33 9.90
N GLY A 341 26.17 -25.09 9.40
CA GLY A 341 24.98 -25.95 9.43
C GLY A 341 23.89 -25.38 10.34
N ASN A 342 23.27 -24.26 9.94
CA ASN A 342 22.04 -23.73 10.54
C ASN A 342 21.08 -23.30 9.41
N THR A 343 19.86 -23.85 9.40
CA THR A 343 18.94 -23.75 8.26
C THR A 343 17.55 -23.30 8.67
N THR A 344 17.14 -22.09 8.24
CA THR A 344 15.78 -21.58 8.44
C THR A 344 15.25 -20.87 7.19
N ASN A 345 14.47 -21.61 6.39
CA ASN A 345 13.42 -21.21 5.46
C ASN A 345 13.48 -19.82 4.81
N ASN A 346 13.84 -19.78 3.52
CA ASN A 346 13.48 -18.68 2.62
C ASN A 346 11.98 -18.76 2.25
N GLY A 347 11.11 -18.19 3.08
CA GLY A 347 9.69 -18.00 2.79
C GLY A 347 9.44 -16.62 2.17
N SER A 348 8.83 -16.56 0.98
CA SER A 348 8.61 -15.30 0.26
C SER A 348 7.67 -14.34 1.00
N LEU A 349 8.24 -13.28 1.58
CA LEU A 349 7.50 -12.07 1.95
C LEU A 349 8.05 -10.88 1.15
N ASN A 350 7.36 -10.52 0.08
CA ASN A 350 7.63 -9.30 -0.67
C ASN A 350 7.17 -8.07 0.13
N SER A 351 7.99 -7.66 1.10
CA SER A 351 7.71 -6.51 1.96
C SER A 351 7.74 -5.22 1.15
N VAL A 352 6.56 -4.66 0.86
CA VAL A 352 6.42 -3.38 0.18
C VAL A 352 6.75 -2.25 1.18
N SER A 353 8.04 -1.99 1.35
CA SER A 353 8.59 -0.92 2.18
C SER A 353 8.41 0.47 1.55
N ASN A 354 7.15 0.83 1.29
CA ASN A 354 6.76 2.12 0.74
C ASN A 354 6.95 3.22 1.80
N ASN A 355 8.15 3.80 1.87
CA ASN A 355 8.46 4.91 2.76
C ASN A 355 7.84 6.23 2.24
N SER A 356 6.51 6.33 2.28
CA SER A 356 5.75 7.53 1.91
C SER A 356 5.59 8.47 3.11
N THR A 357 6.69 9.07 3.55
CA THR A 357 6.73 10.02 4.68
C THR A 357 6.13 11.38 4.29
N GLY A 358 4.79 11.46 4.21
CA GLY A 358 4.03 12.72 4.06
C GLY A 358 2.92 12.67 3.00
N GLY A 359 3.14 11.93 1.92
CA GLY A 359 2.09 11.61 0.94
C GLY A 359 1.14 10.54 1.46
N GLY A 360 -0.17 10.71 1.24
CA GLY A 360 -1.20 9.82 1.78
C GLY A 360 -1.10 8.36 1.32
N MET A 361 -1.53 7.43 2.18
CA MET A 361 -1.52 6.00 1.90
C MET A 361 -2.85 5.57 1.25
N ILE A 362 -2.78 4.82 0.13
CA ILE A 362 -3.96 4.24 -0.54
C ILE A 362 -3.85 2.71 -0.57
N GLN A 363 -4.79 2.05 0.10
CA GLN A 363 -4.97 0.60 0.10
C GLN A 363 -6.33 0.25 -0.53
N ALA A 364 -6.39 -0.87 -1.23
CA ALA A 364 -7.64 -1.44 -1.74
C ALA A 364 -8.07 -2.61 -0.84
N ASP A 365 -9.38 -2.73 -0.62
CA ASP A 365 -10.00 -3.98 -0.20
C ASP A 365 -10.79 -4.57 -1.39
N PRO A 366 -10.29 -5.67 -2.01
CA PRO A 366 -10.99 -6.37 -3.08
C PRO A 366 -12.31 -7.02 -2.64
N SER A 367 -12.50 -7.30 -1.34
CA SER A 367 -13.67 -8.03 -0.84
C SER A 367 -14.92 -7.16 -0.73
N THR A 368 -14.76 -5.88 -0.37
CA THR A 368 -15.84 -4.87 -0.38
C THR A 368 -15.82 -3.93 -1.59
N ASN A 369 -14.87 -4.13 -2.52
CA ASN A 369 -14.55 -3.21 -3.62
C ASN A 369 -14.42 -1.74 -3.17
N SER A 370 -13.65 -1.52 -2.10
CA SER A 370 -13.47 -0.20 -1.50
C SER A 370 -12.00 0.24 -1.44
N LEU A 371 -11.80 1.55 -1.36
CA LEU A 371 -10.51 2.20 -1.19
C LEU A 371 -10.43 2.79 0.20
N ILE A 372 -9.38 2.42 0.94
CA ILE A 372 -9.00 2.99 2.23
C ILE A 372 -7.89 4.01 1.96
N ILE A 373 -8.19 5.29 2.23
CA ILE A 373 -7.35 6.44 1.88
C ILE A 373 -6.98 7.18 3.17
N THR A 374 -5.73 7.03 3.62
CA THR A 374 -5.19 7.73 4.78
C THR A 374 -4.44 8.97 4.31
N ALA A 375 -5.11 10.12 4.24
CA ALA A 375 -4.57 11.35 3.67
C ALA A 375 -5.11 12.62 4.38
N PRO A 376 -4.35 13.73 4.40
CA PRO A 376 -4.88 15.02 4.83
C PRO A 376 -6.05 15.49 3.96
N GLU A 377 -7.00 16.21 4.55
CA GLU A 377 -8.23 16.69 3.90
C GLU A 377 -8.05 17.34 2.50
N PRO A 378 -7.06 18.22 2.25
CA PRO A 378 -6.85 18.78 0.91
C PRO A 378 -6.47 17.73 -0.14
N VAL A 379 -5.67 16.73 0.25
CA VAL A 379 -5.24 15.63 -0.61
C VAL A 379 -6.41 14.66 -0.86
N TYR A 380 -7.21 14.37 0.18
CA TYR A 380 -8.41 13.56 0.04
C TYR A 380 -9.43 14.18 -0.94
N ARG A 381 -9.66 15.50 -0.89
CA ARG A 381 -10.54 16.21 -1.84
C ARG A 381 -10.05 16.08 -3.29
N ASN A 382 -8.75 16.22 -3.52
CA ASN A 382 -8.17 16.02 -4.86
C ASN A 382 -8.37 14.57 -5.33
N LEU A 383 -8.02 13.57 -4.49
CA LEU A 383 -8.23 12.15 -4.80
C LEU A 383 -9.70 11.82 -5.07
N ARG A 384 -10.64 12.38 -4.28
CA ARG A 384 -12.09 12.23 -4.49
C ARG A 384 -12.51 12.68 -5.90
N SER A 385 -12.08 13.86 -6.33
CA SER A 385 -12.39 14.40 -7.66
C SER A 385 -11.83 13.57 -8.83
N ILE A 386 -10.77 12.80 -8.58
CA ILE A 386 -10.18 11.84 -9.53
C ILE A 386 -10.97 10.53 -9.51
N ILE A 387 -11.33 10.02 -8.33
CA ILE A 387 -12.16 8.81 -8.17
C ILE A 387 -13.52 9.00 -8.85
N ASP A 388 -14.20 10.13 -8.66
CA ASP A 388 -15.48 10.42 -9.30
C ASP A 388 -15.41 10.52 -10.84
N LYS A 389 -14.21 10.73 -11.40
CA LYS A 389 -13.97 10.69 -12.86
C LYS A 389 -13.56 9.29 -13.37
N LEU A 390 -12.96 8.46 -12.52
CA LEU A 390 -12.52 7.11 -12.87
C LEU A 390 -13.58 6.03 -12.60
N ASP A 391 -14.48 6.23 -11.63
CA ASP A 391 -15.58 5.33 -11.28
C ASP A 391 -16.79 5.44 -12.23
N MET A 392 -16.52 5.67 -13.52
CA MET A 392 -17.53 5.71 -14.59
C MET A 392 -17.96 4.30 -15.02
N ARG A 393 -19.18 4.16 -15.54
CA ARG A 393 -19.66 2.89 -16.11
C ARG A 393 -18.97 2.63 -17.45
N ARG A 394 -18.13 1.59 -17.53
CA ARG A 394 -17.56 1.10 -18.81
C ARG A 394 -18.69 0.72 -19.78
N ALA A 395 -18.54 1.10 -21.04
CA ALA A 395 -19.40 0.60 -22.11
C ALA A 395 -19.22 -0.91 -22.30
N GLN A 396 -20.24 -1.56 -22.85
CA GLN A 396 -20.18 -2.94 -23.34
C GLN A 396 -20.22 -2.92 -24.87
N VAL A 397 -19.62 -3.91 -25.51
CA VAL A 397 -19.68 -4.07 -26.96
C VAL A 397 -20.24 -5.44 -27.27
N PHE A 398 -21.39 -5.46 -27.93
CA PHE A 398 -21.90 -6.64 -28.61
C PHE A 398 -21.22 -6.74 -29.97
N VAL A 399 -20.72 -7.93 -30.31
CA VAL A 399 -20.02 -8.19 -31.57
C VAL A 399 -20.72 -9.34 -32.26
N GLU A 400 -21.17 -9.08 -33.48
CA GLU A 400 -21.79 -10.06 -34.38
C GLU A 400 -20.92 -10.21 -35.63
N SER A 401 -20.41 -11.42 -35.87
CA SER A 401 -19.73 -11.76 -37.13
C SER A 401 -20.69 -12.53 -38.04
N LEU A 402 -20.55 -12.35 -39.34
CA LEU A 402 -21.35 -12.96 -40.38
C LEU A 402 -20.41 -13.65 -41.38
N ILE A 403 -20.38 -14.98 -41.33
CA ILE A 403 -19.52 -15.81 -42.16
C ILE A 403 -20.39 -16.43 -43.24
N VAL A 404 -20.04 -16.15 -44.51
CA VAL A 404 -20.75 -16.65 -45.69
C VAL A 404 -19.78 -17.49 -46.51
N GLU A 405 -20.06 -18.77 -46.67
CA GLU A 405 -19.32 -19.67 -47.56
C GLU A 405 -20.28 -20.29 -48.59
N VAL A 406 -20.08 -19.97 -49.86
CA VAL A 406 -20.81 -20.57 -50.99
C VAL A 406 -19.82 -21.36 -51.82
N SER A 407 -20.03 -22.66 -51.95
CA SER A 407 -19.22 -23.54 -52.79
C SER A 407 -20.05 -24.27 -53.84
N ALA A 408 -19.43 -24.51 -54.99
CA ALA A 408 -20.00 -25.26 -56.10
C ALA A 408 -18.91 -26.15 -56.72
N GLU A 409 -19.19 -27.45 -56.82
CA GLU A 409 -18.33 -28.43 -57.47
C GLU A 409 -19.08 -29.07 -58.64
N ASN A 410 -18.57 -28.86 -59.86
CA ASN A 410 -19.09 -29.48 -61.07
C ASN A 410 -18.05 -30.49 -61.58
N VAL A 411 -18.45 -31.74 -61.79
CA VAL A 411 -17.63 -32.79 -62.38
C VAL A 411 -18.34 -33.34 -63.61
N ALA A 412 -17.65 -33.40 -64.74
CA ALA A 412 -18.13 -34.00 -65.98
C ALA A 412 -17.12 -35.04 -66.49
N GLU A 413 -17.58 -36.28 -66.67
CA GLU A 413 -16.82 -37.36 -67.28
C GLU A 413 -17.52 -37.84 -68.56
N PHE A 414 -16.78 -37.99 -69.65
CA PHE A 414 -17.26 -38.64 -70.86
C PHE A 414 -16.15 -39.42 -71.55
N GLY A 415 -16.41 -40.67 -71.93
CA GLY A 415 -15.52 -41.39 -72.84
C GLY A 415 -16.02 -42.78 -73.20
N ILE A 416 -15.36 -43.38 -74.19
CA ILE A 416 -15.69 -44.71 -74.70
C ILE A 416 -14.42 -45.55 -74.69
N GLN A 417 -14.49 -46.72 -74.05
CA GLN A 417 -13.46 -47.74 -74.04
C GLN A 417 -13.86 -48.87 -74.98
N TRP A 418 -12.93 -49.30 -75.83
CA TRP A 418 -13.06 -50.45 -76.72
C TRP A 418 -12.12 -51.55 -76.25
N GLN A 419 -12.57 -52.80 -76.26
CA GLN A 419 -11.72 -53.97 -75.98
C GLN A 419 -12.07 -55.10 -76.94
N GLY A 420 -11.06 -55.66 -77.59
CA GLY A 420 -11.18 -56.83 -78.45
C GLY A 420 -10.27 -57.94 -77.96
N VAL A 421 -10.80 -59.15 -77.90
CA VAL A 421 -10.01 -60.37 -77.67
C VAL A 421 -10.32 -61.38 -78.77
N SER A 422 -9.29 -61.88 -79.44
CA SER A 422 -9.42 -62.93 -80.46
C SER A 422 -9.52 -64.31 -79.80
N ASN A 423 -10.39 -65.17 -80.33
CA ASN A 423 -10.60 -66.54 -79.83
C ASN A 423 -9.69 -67.58 -80.53
N SER A 424 -9.05 -67.22 -81.66
CA SER A 424 -8.18 -68.13 -82.43
C SER A 424 -6.68 -67.92 -82.19
N THR A 425 -6.32 -66.91 -81.41
CA THR A 425 -4.94 -66.52 -81.08
C THR A 425 -5.03 -65.59 -79.88
N ASN A 426 -4.13 -65.72 -78.91
CA ASN A 426 -4.18 -65.01 -77.62
C ASN A 426 -3.78 -63.51 -77.74
N VAL A 427 -4.48 -62.79 -78.61
CA VAL A 427 -4.26 -61.38 -78.94
C VAL A 427 -5.37 -60.55 -78.29
N PHE A 428 -4.96 -59.71 -77.35
CA PHE A 428 -5.74 -58.67 -76.71
C PHE A 428 -5.36 -57.31 -77.30
N GLY A 429 -6.34 -56.46 -77.56
CA GLY A 429 -6.13 -55.08 -77.99
C GLY A 429 -7.31 -54.19 -77.63
N GLY A 430 -7.06 -52.94 -77.25
CA GLY A 430 -8.12 -52.03 -76.82
C GLY A 430 -7.61 -50.73 -76.24
N THR A 431 -8.53 -49.84 -75.91
CA THR A 431 -8.28 -48.57 -75.22
C THR A 431 -8.59 -48.73 -73.74
N ASN A 432 -7.57 -48.74 -72.89
CA ASN A 432 -7.73 -48.86 -71.45
C ASN A 432 -7.51 -47.47 -70.81
N PHE A 433 -8.60 -46.77 -70.51
CA PHE A 433 -8.57 -45.48 -69.82
C PHE A 433 -8.83 -45.66 -68.32
N THR A 434 -8.06 -44.98 -67.48
CA THR A 434 -8.02 -45.23 -66.03
C THR A 434 -8.95 -44.31 -65.26
N THR A 435 -10.16 -44.79 -64.96
CA THR A 435 -11.17 -44.06 -64.16
C THR A 435 -10.60 -43.60 -62.81
N PRO A 436 -10.46 -42.28 -62.56
CA PRO A 436 -9.94 -41.77 -61.30
C PRO A 436 -10.81 -42.19 -60.11
N GLY A 437 -10.18 -42.66 -59.03
CA GLY A 437 -10.86 -42.98 -57.76
C GLY A 437 -11.54 -44.35 -57.67
N SER A 438 -11.96 -44.98 -58.77
CA SER A 438 -12.50 -46.36 -58.72
C SER A 438 -11.54 -47.43 -59.24
N GLY A 439 -10.53 -47.05 -60.05
CA GLY A 439 -9.59 -47.99 -60.68
C GLY A 439 -10.22 -48.98 -61.66
N SER A 440 -11.53 -48.87 -61.92
CA SER A 440 -12.30 -49.81 -62.71
C SER A 440 -12.24 -49.41 -64.18
N ASN A 441 -11.55 -50.23 -64.97
CA ASN A 441 -11.50 -50.15 -66.43
C ASN A 441 -12.28 -51.33 -67.06
N ILE A 442 -12.48 -51.26 -68.38
CA ILE A 442 -13.13 -52.30 -69.19
C ILE A 442 -12.57 -53.72 -68.93
N LEU A 443 -11.25 -53.82 -68.66
CA LEU A 443 -10.56 -55.08 -68.41
C LEU A 443 -10.89 -55.69 -67.03
N THR A 444 -10.89 -54.88 -65.96
CA THR A 444 -11.32 -55.33 -64.63
C THR A 444 -12.76 -55.81 -64.63
N LEU A 445 -13.66 -55.06 -65.28
CA LEU A 445 -15.09 -55.35 -65.35
C LEU A 445 -15.39 -56.64 -66.12
N GLY A 446 -14.69 -56.88 -67.24
CA GLY A 446 -14.77 -58.12 -68.02
C GLY A 446 -14.19 -59.35 -67.30
N ASN A 447 -13.18 -59.19 -66.45
CA ASN A 447 -12.63 -60.26 -65.62
C ASN A 447 -13.59 -60.64 -64.48
N SER A 448 -14.11 -59.65 -63.74
CA SER A 448 -15.00 -59.88 -62.58
C SER A 448 -16.43 -60.31 -62.97
N GLY A 449 -16.93 -59.85 -64.13
CA GLY A 449 -18.19 -60.34 -64.69
C GLY A 449 -18.14 -61.83 -65.03
N ALA A 450 -16.97 -62.37 -65.38
CA ALA A 450 -16.76 -63.79 -65.63
C ALA A 450 -16.52 -64.64 -64.36
N SER A 451 -16.15 -64.01 -63.23
CA SER A 451 -16.14 -64.67 -61.91
C SER A 451 -17.47 -64.58 -61.17
N GLY A 452 -18.57 -64.21 -61.85
CA GLY A 452 -19.93 -64.14 -61.30
C GLY A 452 -20.19 -62.99 -60.31
N ALA A 453 -19.22 -62.09 -60.12
CA ALA A 453 -19.27 -61.00 -59.15
C ALA A 453 -19.01 -59.67 -59.86
N LEU A 454 -20.04 -59.11 -60.50
CA LEU A 454 -19.93 -57.80 -61.14
C LEU A 454 -19.72 -56.73 -60.05
N PRO A 455 -18.58 -56.01 -60.01
CA PRO A 455 -18.42 -54.84 -59.17
C PRO A 455 -19.35 -53.75 -59.71
N THR A 456 -19.98 -53.01 -58.82
CA THR A 456 -20.83 -51.87 -59.19
C THR A 456 -20.00 -50.89 -60.03
N PRO A 457 -20.33 -50.64 -61.31
CA PRO A 457 -19.64 -49.62 -62.09
C PRO A 457 -19.85 -48.27 -61.40
N GLY A 458 -18.80 -47.43 -61.36
CA GLY A 458 -18.86 -46.13 -60.70
C GLY A 458 -20.05 -45.29 -61.20
N GLY A 459 -20.61 -44.43 -60.35
CA GLY A 459 -21.82 -43.66 -60.66
C GLY A 459 -21.79 -42.97 -62.04
N GLY A 460 -22.96 -42.91 -62.69
CA GLY A 460 -23.13 -42.39 -64.05
C GLY A 460 -23.86 -43.37 -64.98
N LEU A 461 -24.10 -42.94 -66.21
CA LEU A 461 -24.53 -43.81 -67.29
C LEU A 461 -23.34 -44.65 -67.75
N ASN A 462 -23.40 -45.95 -67.55
CA ASN A 462 -22.40 -46.91 -68.00
C ASN A 462 -23.09 -47.90 -68.94
N PHE A 463 -22.73 -47.90 -70.22
CA PHE A 463 -23.30 -48.80 -71.23
C PHE A 463 -22.22 -49.76 -71.73
N GLY A 464 -22.32 -51.03 -71.37
CA GLY A 464 -21.36 -52.08 -71.72
C GLY A 464 -21.97 -53.14 -72.64
N LEU A 465 -21.29 -53.49 -73.74
CA LEU A 465 -21.71 -54.54 -74.66
C LEU A 465 -20.82 -55.78 -74.50
N ILE A 466 -21.33 -56.82 -73.84
CA ILE A 466 -20.63 -58.11 -73.66
C ILE A 466 -21.01 -59.05 -74.81
N ASN A 467 -20.05 -59.40 -75.67
CA ASN A 467 -20.22 -60.44 -76.66
C ASN A 467 -19.89 -61.80 -76.05
N GLY A 468 -20.86 -62.71 -76.00
CA GLY A 468 -20.78 -63.94 -75.22
C GLY A 468 -19.83 -65.00 -75.77
N THR A 469 -18.54 -64.93 -75.43
CA THR A 469 -17.70 -66.11 -75.21
C THR A 469 -16.78 -65.89 -74.02
N ALA A 470 -16.74 -66.88 -73.13
CA ALA A 470 -15.87 -66.95 -71.97
C ALA A 470 -14.50 -67.52 -72.39
N LEU A 471 -13.44 -66.71 -72.34
CA LEU A 471 -12.10 -67.12 -72.73
C LEU A 471 -11.32 -67.58 -71.49
N SER A 472 -10.94 -68.86 -71.44
CA SER A 472 -10.14 -69.42 -70.35
C SER A 472 -8.66 -69.46 -70.71
N ILE A 473 -7.85 -68.69 -70.00
CA ILE A 473 -6.38 -68.74 -70.07
C ILE A 473 -5.85 -69.00 -68.67
N GLY A 474 -5.06 -70.07 -68.51
CA GLY A 474 -4.44 -70.43 -67.23
C GLY A 474 -5.42 -70.78 -66.10
N GLY A 475 -6.68 -71.06 -66.40
CA GLY A 475 -7.73 -71.33 -65.41
C GLY A 475 -8.54 -70.10 -64.98
N VAL A 476 -8.21 -68.90 -65.47
CA VAL A 476 -9.04 -67.70 -65.30
C VAL A 476 -9.92 -67.52 -66.52
N THR A 477 -11.23 -67.39 -66.30
CA THR A 477 -12.22 -67.10 -67.34
C THR A 477 -12.40 -65.60 -67.48
N ILE A 478 -12.35 -65.07 -68.69
CA ILE A 478 -12.53 -63.64 -69.00
C ILE A 478 -13.71 -63.46 -69.94
N GLY A 479 -14.60 -62.51 -69.65
CA GLY A 479 -15.73 -62.13 -70.50
C GLY A 479 -15.33 -61.10 -71.56
N ASN A 480 -15.72 -61.34 -72.81
CA ASN A 480 -15.40 -60.45 -73.94
C ASN A 480 -16.33 -59.21 -73.97
N LEU A 481 -16.06 -58.25 -73.08
CA LEU A 481 -16.67 -56.93 -73.06
C LEU A 481 -16.10 -56.08 -74.21
N GLY A 482 -16.88 -55.87 -75.26
CA GLY A 482 -16.44 -55.26 -76.53
C GLY A 482 -16.34 -53.74 -76.51
N LEU A 483 -17.28 -53.10 -75.80
CA LEU A 483 -17.39 -51.65 -75.64
C LEU A 483 -17.88 -51.34 -74.22
N LEU A 484 -17.38 -50.24 -73.66
CA LEU A 484 -17.87 -49.59 -72.45
C LEU A 484 -17.92 -48.07 -72.68
N ALA A 485 -19.11 -47.51 -72.87
CA ALA A 485 -19.34 -46.07 -72.89
C ALA A 485 -19.71 -45.57 -71.48
N ARG A 486 -19.12 -44.46 -71.06
CA ARG A 486 -19.32 -43.85 -69.74
C ARG A 486 -19.63 -42.36 -69.87
N ALA A 487 -20.69 -41.91 -69.18
CA ALA A 487 -21.03 -40.50 -69.04
C ALA A 487 -21.51 -40.20 -67.61
N LEU A 488 -20.97 -39.17 -66.97
CA LEU A 488 -21.37 -38.68 -65.65
C LEU A 488 -21.33 -37.16 -65.63
N GLU A 489 -22.38 -36.51 -65.12
CA GLU A 489 -22.32 -35.14 -64.66
C GLU A 489 -22.77 -35.09 -63.19
N THR A 490 -21.94 -34.49 -62.33
CA THR A 490 -22.21 -34.31 -60.90
C THR A 490 -22.13 -32.81 -60.59
N THR A 491 -23.16 -32.26 -59.95
CA THR A 491 -23.18 -30.88 -59.45
C THR A 491 -23.44 -30.89 -57.94
N GLY A 492 -22.41 -30.61 -57.15
CA GLY A 492 -22.52 -30.30 -55.73
C GLY A 492 -22.62 -28.79 -55.51
N LYS A 493 -23.49 -28.35 -54.60
CA LYS A 493 -23.62 -26.94 -54.18
C LYS A 493 -23.85 -26.89 -52.67
N ALA A 494 -23.15 -26.00 -51.99
CA ALA A 494 -23.36 -25.71 -50.58
C ALA A 494 -23.40 -24.19 -50.33
N ASN A 495 -24.18 -23.80 -49.33
CA ASN A 495 -24.25 -22.44 -48.81
C ASN A 495 -24.27 -22.55 -47.28
N ILE A 496 -23.29 -21.96 -46.62
CA ILE A 496 -23.10 -21.98 -45.18
C ILE A 496 -23.17 -20.53 -44.70
N LEU A 497 -24.13 -20.27 -43.82
CA LEU A 497 -24.26 -19.01 -43.10
C LEU A 497 -24.00 -19.28 -41.62
N SER A 498 -23.07 -18.56 -41.01
CA SER A 498 -22.79 -18.67 -39.58
C SER A 498 -22.70 -17.28 -38.95
N THR A 499 -23.47 -17.07 -37.88
CA THR A 499 -23.61 -15.79 -37.17
C THR A 499 -23.14 -15.91 -35.71
N PRO A 500 -21.83 -16.11 -35.44
CA PRO A 500 -21.31 -16.05 -34.08
C PRO A 500 -21.51 -14.65 -33.49
N ASN A 501 -22.05 -14.59 -32.28
CA ASN A 501 -22.16 -13.36 -31.52
C ASN A 501 -21.64 -13.53 -30.08
N LEU A 502 -21.26 -12.42 -29.47
CA LEU A 502 -20.76 -12.34 -28.10
C LEU A 502 -20.91 -10.90 -27.57
N MET A 503 -20.81 -10.71 -26.25
CA MET A 503 -20.76 -9.38 -25.63
C MET A 503 -19.58 -9.28 -24.66
N THR A 504 -18.84 -8.17 -24.69
CA THR A 504 -17.69 -7.91 -23.81
C THR A 504 -17.84 -6.57 -23.09
N LEU A 505 -17.00 -6.33 -22.08
CA LEU A 505 -16.69 -4.97 -21.64
C LEU A 505 -15.68 -4.33 -22.60
N ASP A 506 -15.79 -3.02 -22.79
CA ASP A 506 -14.76 -2.20 -23.44
C ASP A 506 -13.36 -2.46 -22.85
N ASN A 507 -12.35 -2.62 -23.71
CA ASN A 507 -10.96 -3.01 -23.40
C ASN A 507 -10.74 -4.44 -22.82
N GLU A 508 -11.78 -5.24 -22.64
CA GLU A 508 -11.70 -6.63 -22.16
C GLU A 508 -11.70 -7.63 -23.35
N GLU A 509 -10.86 -8.65 -23.33
CA GLU A 509 -10.93 -9.73 -24.34
C GLU A 509 -12.02 -10.74 -23.96
N ALA A 510 -12.81 -11.19 -24.93
CA ALA A 510 -13.63 -12.39 -24.80
C ALA A 510 -13.40 -13.35 -25.96
N ARG A 511 -13.69 -14.63 -25.71
CA ARG A 511 -13.65 -15.72 -26.69
C ARG A 511 -14.93 -16.55 -26.65
N ILE A 512 -15.41 -16.94 -27.82
CA ILE A 512 -16.44 -17.96 -28.00
C ILE A 512 -15.87 -19.09 -28.88
N ILE A 513 -16.15 -20.34 -28.51
CA ILE A 513 -15.70 -21.54 -29.21
C ILE A 513 -16.93 -22.45 -29.36
N ILE A 514 -17.30 -22.78 -30.60
CA ILE A 514 -18.38 -23.70 -30.96
C ILE A 514 -17.79 -24.78 -31.86
N GLY A 515 -17.67 -26.01 -31.36
CA GLY A 515 -16.97 -27.07 -32.09
C GLY A 515 -16.98 -28.42 -31.38
N GLN A 516 -16.08 -29.29 -31.82
CA GLN A 516 -15.86 -30.64 -31.29
C GLN A 516 -14.39 -30.78 -30.86
N ASN A 517 -14.12 -31.50 -29.77
CA ASN A 517 -12.74 -31.75 -29.32
C ASN A 517 -12.25 -33.12 -29.82
N VAL A 518 -11.45 -33.09 -30.89
CA VAL A 518 -11.05 -34.26 -31.69
C VAL A 518 -9.64 -34.72 -31.29
N PRO A 519 -9.38 -36.04 -31.19
CA PRO A 519 -8.06 -36.56 -30.90
C PRO A 519 -7.18 -36.62 -32.16
N PHE A 520 -5.94 -36.16 -32.04
CA PHE A 520 -4.90 -36.25 -33.06
C PHE A 520 -3.76 -37.12 -32.53
N VAL A 521 -3.37 -38.16 -33.27
CA VAL A 521 -2.22 -39.00 -32.91
C VAL A 521 -0.93 -38.19 -33.14
N THR A 522 -0.18 -37.91 -32.09
CA THR A 522 1.08 -37.14 -32.14
C THR A 522 2.33 -38.01 -32.20
N GLY A 523 2.20 -39.30 -31.89
CA GLY A 523 3.26 -40.27 -32.02
C GLY A 523 2.71 -41.69 -31.93
N GLN A 524 3.38 -42.64 -32.56
CA GLN A 524 3.06 -44.06 -32.46
C GLN A 524 4.34 -44.89 -32.32
N TYR A 525 4.37 -45.85 -31.39
CA TYR A 525 5.50 -46.76 -31.21
C TYR A 525 5.06 -48.21 -31.35
N ALA A 526 5.69 -48.93 -32.28
CA ALA A 526 5.41 -50.31 -32.60
C ALA A 526 6.56 -51.19 -32.08
N SER A 527 6.32 -51.95 -31.00
CA SER A 527 7.32 -52.91 -30.51
C SER A 527 7.32 -54.15 -31.41
N THR A 528 8.39 -54.34 -32.19
CA THR A 528 8.51 -55.44 -33.15
C THR A 528 8.85 -56.76 -32.46
N GLY A 529 7.86 -57.33 -31.76
CA GLY A 529 7.87 -58.73 -31.33
C GLY A 529 7.58 -59.66 -32.51
N ASN A 530 8.22 -60.84 -32.53
CA ASN A 530 8.30 -61.70 -33.72
C ASN A 530 7.05 -62.56 -34.02
N THR A 531 5.85 -62.03 -33.75
CA THR A 531 4.56 -62.71 -33.97
C THR A 531 3.53 -61.72 -34.54
N ALA A 532 2.75 -62.16 -35.53
CA ALA A 532 1.95 -61.27 -36.36
C ALA A 532 0.65 -60.77 -35.69
N THR A 533 0.72 -59.64 -34.98
CA THR A 533 -0.22 -58.49 -35.04
C THR A 533 0.33 -57.40 -34.11
N VAL A 534 1.08 -56.44 -34.66
CA VAL A 534 1.65 -55.34 -33.86
C VAL A 534 0.65 -54.18 -33.79
N ASN A 535 -0.07 -54.08 -32.68
CA ASN A 535 -0.89 -52.90 -32.37
C ASN A 535 0.02 -51.81 -31.75
N PRO A 536 0.25 -50.66 -32.42
CA PRO A 536 1.16 -49.63 -31.90
C PRO A 536 0.53 -48.86 -30.73
N PHE A 537 1.34 -48.51 -29.73
CA PHE A 537 0.92 -47.54 -28.72
C PHE A 537 0.89 -46.16 -29.37
N GLN A 538 -0.29 -45.52 -29.40
CA GLN A 538 -0.50 -44.18 -29.95
C GLN A 538 -0.67 -43.14 -28.83
N THR A 539 0.10 -42.06 -28.89
CA THR A 539 -0.09 -40.87 -28.05
C THR A 539 -1.07 -39.94 -28.73
N VAL A 540 -2.09 -39.45 -28.00
CA VAL A 540 -3.14 -38.57 -28.56
C VAL A 540 -3.14 -37.20 -27.87
N GLU A 541 -3.16 -36.15 -28.70
CA GLU A 541 -3.38 -34.76 -28.31
C GLU A 541 -4.83 -34.37 -28.65
N ARG A 542 -5.48 -33.58 -27.80
CA ARG A 542 -6.89 -33.18 -27.93
C ARG A 542 -6.99 -31.74 -28.43
N LYS A 543 -7.65 -31.51 -29.57
CA LYS A 543 -7.76 -30.18 -30.19
C LYS A 543 -9.21 -29.84 -30.51
N ASP A 544 -9.61 -28.62 -30.15
CA ASP A 544 -10.90 -28.07 -30.52
C ASP A 544 -10.90 -27.71 -32.01
N VAL A 545 -11.86 -28.26 -32.76
CA VAL A 545 -12.09 -27.97 -34.18
C VAL A 545 -13.52 -27.47 -34.36
N GLY A 546 -13.68 -26.37 -35.09
CA GLY A 546 -14.95 -25.66 -35.22
C GLY A 546 -14.75 -24.15 -35.39
N LEU A 547 -15.75 -23.39 -34.95
CA LEU A 547 -15.76 -21.94 -35.00
C LEU A 547 -15.18 -21.36 -33.70
N THR A 548 -14.10 -20.57 -33.81
CA THR A 548 -13.55 -19.77 -32.70
C THR A 548 -13.56 -18.31 -33.09
N LEU A 549 -14.15 -17.45 -32.25
CA LEU A 549 -14.06 -16.00 -32.39
C LEU A 549 -13.53 -15.44 -31.07
N LYS A 550 -12.39 -14.77 -31.12
CA LYS A 550 -11.86 -13.93 -30.04
C LYS A 550 -11.90 -12.48 -30.50
N VAL A 551 -12.29 -11.59 -29.60
CA VAL A 551 -12.23 -10.15 -29.87
C VAL A 551 -11.91 -9.37 -28.60
N LYS A 552 -11.10 -8.34 -28.78
CA LYS A 552 -10.81 -7.31 -27.80
C LYS A 552 -11.19 -5.95 -28.39
N PRO A 553 -12.39 -5.42 -28.08
CA PRO A 553 -12.82 -4.11 -28.53
C PRO A 553 -12.25 -3.01 -27.64
N GLN A 554 -12.11 -1.82 -28.21
CA GLN A 554 -11.84 -0.57 -27.52
C GLN A 554 -12.75 0.50 -28.15
N VAL A 555 -13.61 1.11 -27.36
CA VAL A 555 -14.57 2.14 -27.78
C VAL A 555 -13.91 3.52 -27.68
N SER A 556 -13.91 4.25 -28.77
CA SER A 556 -13.63 5.69 -28.78
C SER A 556 -14.88 6.47 -28.36
N ASP A 557 -14.72 7.62 -27.71
CA ASP A 557 -15.85 8.40 -27.19
C ASP A 557 -16.87 8.76 -28.29
N GLY A 558 -16.37 9.10 -29.48
CA GLY A 558 -17.15 9.33 -30.70
C GLY A 558 -17.80 8.10 -31.35
N GLY A 559 -17.87 6.95 -30.67
CA GLY A 559 -18.59 5.75 -31.13
C GLY A 559 -17.81 4.79 -32.03
N ILE A 560 -16.64 5.20 -32.54
CA ILE A 560 -15.77 4.32 -33.32
C ILE A 560 -15.21 3.20 -32.43
N VAL A 561 -15.39 1.94 -32.82
CA VAL A 561 -14.87 0.78 -32.11
C VAL A 561 -13.63 0.24 -32.82
N ARG A 562 -12.48 0.28 -32.14
CA ARG A 562 -11.25 -0.41 -32.55
C ARG A 562 -11.30 -1.85 -32.05
N MET A 563 -11.19 -2.84 -32.91
CA MET A 563 -11.28 -4.25 -32.52
C MET A 563 -10.04 -5.02 -32.97
N GLN A 564 -9.38 -5.69 -32.03
CA GLN A 564 -8.41 -6.75 -32.33
C GLN A 564 -9.19 -8.06 -32.39
N ILE A 565 -9.15 -8.74 -33.53
CA ILE A 565 -10.00 -9.90 -33.84
C ILE A 565 -9.12 -11.07 -34.25
N TYR A 566 -9.36 -12.23 -33.63
CA TYR A 566 -8.91 -13.53 -34.12
C TYR A 566 -10.15 -14.38 -34.41
N GLN A 567 -10.41 -14.66 -35.68
CA GLN A 567 -11.50 -15.54 -36.09
C GLN A 567 -10.92 -16.77 -36.79
N GLU A 568 -11.40 -17.94 -36.41
CA GLU A 568 -11.07 -19.23 -37.01
C GLU A 568 -12.34 -20.03 -37.29
N THR A 569 -12.37 -20.69 -38.44
CA THR A 569 -13.34 -21.73 -38.77
C THR A 569 -12.58 -22.95 -39.24
N SER A 570 -12.68 -24.04 -38.49
CA SER A 570 -12.08 -25.33 -38.82
C SER A 570 -13.11 -26.45 -38.88
N ASN A 571 -12.90 -27.43 -39.77
CA ASN A 571 -13.73 -28.63 -39.88
C ASN A 571 -12.88 -29.88 -40.13
N VAL A 572 -13.37 -31.03 -39.69
CA VAL A 572 -12.71 -32.32 -39.93
C VAL A 572 -12.91 -32.73 -41.39
N ALA A 573 -11.82 -33.01 -42.09
CA ALA A 573 -11.86 -33.59 -43.43
C ALA A 573 -12.02 -35.11 -43.32
N SER A 574 -12.98 -35.67 -44.06
CA SER A 574 -13.20 -37.12 -44.14
C SER A 574 -12.10 -37.80 -44.98
N THR A 575 -11.07 -38.30 -44.30
CA THR A 575 -9.97 -39.05 -44.93
C THR A 575 -10.30 -40.54 -45.08
N THR A 576 -9.85 -41.17 -46.16
CA THR A 576 -9.93 -42.63 -46.36
C THR A 576 -8.82 -43.42 -45.64
N SER A 577 -7.85 -42.73 -45.02
CA SER A 577 -6.73 -43.32 -44.27
C SER A 577 -7.06 -43.50 -42.78
N THR A 578 -7.24 -44.74 -42.34
CA THR A 578 -7.83 -45.15 -41.04
C THR A 578 -7.14 -44.68 -39.75
N ASN A 579 -6.06 -43.90 -39.83
CA ASN A 579 -5.26 -43.46 -38.66
C ASN A 579 -4.92 -41.96 -38.63
N LEU A 580 -5.20 -41.18 -39.70
CA LEU A 580 -4.81 -39.76 -39.77
C LEU A 580 -6.01 -38.87 -40.07
N ILE A 581 -6.48 -38.15 -39.05
CA ILE A 581 -7.52 -37.14 -39.19
C ILE A 581 -6.91 -35.84 -39.72
N THR A 582 -7.40 -35.36 -40.86
CA THR A 582 -7.04 -34.04 -41.41
C THR A 582 -8.10 -33.00 -41.03
N THR A 583 -7.72 -31.73 -40.94
CA THR A 583 -8.63 -30.63 -40.60
C THR A 583 -8.40 -29.47 -41.54
N ASN A 584 -9.45 -29.01 -42.22
CA ASN A 584 -9.40 -27.76 -42.97
C ASN A 584 -9.49 -26.62 -41.95
N LYS A 585 -8.54 -25.68 -41.97
CA LYS A 585 -8.51 -24.51 -41.07
C LYS A 585 -8.48 -23.24 -41.90
N ARG A 586 -9.38 -22.31 -41.61
CA ARG A 586 -9.43 -20.96 -42.17
C ARG A 586 -9.37 -19.98 -41.02
N ALA A 587 -8.43 -19.05 -41.02
CA ALA A 587 -8.24 -18.10 -39.94
C ALA A 587 -7.93 -16.69 -40.46
N ILE A 588 -8.42 -15.69 -39.74
CA ILE A 588 -8.19 -14.26 -39.99
C ILE A 588 -7.81 -13.65 -38.63
N GLU A 589 -6.64 -13.04 -38.57
CA GLU A 589 -6.20 -12.20 -37.45
C GLU A 589 -6.00 -10.78 -37.97
N THR A 590 -6.67 -9.80 -37.38
CA THR A 590 -6.66 -8.42 -37.87
C THR A 590 -7.00 -7.41 -36.76
N THR A 591 -6.66 -6.14 -36.98
CA THR A 591 -7.14 -5.02 -36.17
C THR A 591 -7.88 -4.04 -37.07
N VAL A 592 -9.15 -3.78 -36.78
CA VAL A 592 -10.03 -2.91 -37.57
C VAL A 592 -10.57 -1.75 -36.74
N LEU A 593 -11.01 -0.70 -37.42
CA LEU A 593 -11.80 0.42 -36.89
C LEU A 593 -13.15 0.40 -37.60
N VAL A 594 -14.25 0.42 -36.84
CA VAL A 594 -15.62 0.33 -37.36
C VAL A 594 -16.51 1.25 -36.55
N ASP A 595 -17.40 1.99 -37.20
CA ASP A 595 -18.40 2.80 -36.50
C ASP A 595 -19.46 1.92 -35.82
N ASP A 596 -20.07 2.43 -34.76
CA ASP A 596 -21.16 1.77 -34.04
C ASP A 596 -22.32 1.37 -34.97
N GLY A 597 -22.75 0.11 -34.88
CA GLY A 597 -23.84 -0.44 -35.67
C GLY A 597 -23.57 -0.65 -37.17
N GLN A 598 -22.39 -0.29 -37.70
CA GLN A 598 -22.02 -0.53 -39.11
C GLN A 598 -21.42 -1.92 -39.34
N ILE A 599 -21.53 -2.43 -40.58
CA ILE A 599 -20.98 -3.73 -41.00
C ILE A 599 -19.70 -3.49 -41.81
N ILE A 600 -18.57 -4.05 -41.37
CA ILE A 600 -17.32 -4.09 -42.14
C ILE A 600 -17.10 -5.49 -42.73
N ALA A 601 -16.45 -5.59 -43.89
CA ALA A 601 -15.87 -6.86 -44.35
C ALA A 601 -14.45 -7.00 -43.76
N LEU A 602 -14.20 -8.05 -42.97
CA LEU A 602 -12.88 -8.35 -42.41
C LEU A 602 -11.93 -8.95 -43.45
N GLY A 603 -12.49 -9.67 -44.43
CA GLY A 603 -11.75 -10.35 -45.48
C GLY A 603 -12.56 -11.46 -46.13
N GLY A 604 -12.00 -12.08 -47.17
CA GLY A 604 -12.63 -13.16 -47.91
C GLY A 604 -11.63 -13.89 -48.82
N LEU A 605 -12.11 -14.97 -49.43
CA LEU A 605 -11.37 -15.78 -50.41
C LEU A 605 -12.31 -16.11 -51.57
N ILE A 606 -11.84 -15.93 -52.79
CA ILE A 606 -12.50 -16.47 -53.99
C ILE A 606 -11.51 -17.42 -54.65
N GLU A 607 -11.85 -18.71 -54.63
CA GLU A 607 -11.11 -19.80 -55.26
C GLU A 607 -11.92 -20.33 -56.45
N ASP A 608 -11.28 -20.53 -57.60
CA ASP A 608 -11.89 -21.15 -58.78
C ASP A 608 -10.82 -22.05 -59.43
N SER A 609 -10.93 -23.36 -59.19
CA SER A 609 -9.97 -24.38 -59.56
C SER A 609 -10.58 -25.32 -60.60
N GLU A 610 -10.17 -25.19 -61.86
CA GLU A 610 -10.47 -26.15 -62.92
C GLU A 610 -9.33 -27.17 -63.08
N LYS A 611 -9.66 -28.45 -63.09
CA LYS A 611 -8.75 -29.58 -63.30
C LYS A 611 -9.31 -30.46 -64.41
N GLY A 612 -8.60 -30.51 -65.54
CA GLY A 612 -8.92 -31.38 -66.66
C GLY A 612 -7.89 -32.51 -66.79
N SER A 613 -8.37 -33.72 -67.09
CA SER A 613 -7.57 -34.80 -67.65
C SER A 613 -8.20 -35.24 -68.98
N VAL A 614 -7.37 -35.53 -69.98
CA VAL A 614 -7.80 -36.06 -71.27
C VAL A 614 -6.87 -37.22 -71.62
N GLU A 615 -7.36 -38.44 -71.46
CA GLU A 615 -6.68 -39.64 -71.94
C GLU A 615 -7.16 -39.93 -73.36
N MET A 616 -6.26 -40.14 -74.33
CA MET A 616 -6.66 -40.37 -75.72
C MET A 616 -5.67 -41.23 -76.51
N VAL A 617 -6.18 -41.92 -77.54
CA VAL A 617 -5.33 -42.66 -78.48
C VAL A 617 -4.58 -41.65 -79.38
N PRO A 618 -3.24 -41.73 -79.50
CA PRO A 618 -2.50 -40.86 -80.41
C PRO A 618 -2.99 -41.03 -81.85
N PHE A 619 -2.98 -39.93 -82.60
CA PHE A 619 -3.64 -39.76 -83.91
C PHE A 619 -5.18 -39.88 -83.87
N LEU A 620 -5.75 -41.01 -83.44
CA LEU A 620 -7.19 -41.27 -83.53
C LEU A 620 -8.05 -40.30 -82.70
N GLY A 621 -7.61 -39.94 -81.49
CA GLY A 621 -8.34 -39.00 -80.61
C GLY A 621 -8.41 -37.56 -81.14
N ASN A 622 -7.52 -37.18 -82.07
CA ASN A 622 -7.43 -35.84 -82.64
C ASN A 622 -8.34 -35.62 -83.87
N ILE A 623 -9.00 -36.66 -84.38
CA ILE A 623 -9.85 -36.55 -85.58
C ILE A 623 -11.15 -35.80 -85.21
N PRO A 624 -11.57 -34.74 -85.93
CA PRO A 624 -12.83 -34.06 -85.66
C PRO A 624 -14.02 -35.02 -85.84
N PHE A 625 -15.05 -34.85 -85.01
CA PHE A 625 -16.21 -35.74 -84.85
C PHE A 625 -15.90 -37.17 -84.35
N ILE A 626 -14.98 -37.89 -85.00
CA ILE A 626 -14.70 -39.32 -84.72
C ILE A 626 -13.80 -39.51 -83.48
N GLY A 627 -12.88 -38.58 -83.20
CA GLY A 627 -11.93 -38.69 -82.08
C GLY A 627 -12.57 -38.71 -80.69
N ALA A 628 -13.83 -38.27 -80.57
CA ALA A 628 -14.62 -38.42 -79.34
C ALA A 628 -14.89 -39.89 -78.97
N LEU A 629 -14.77 -40.83 -79.93
CA LEU A 629 -14.86 -42.27 -79.69
C LEU A 629 -13.55 -42.87 -79.14
N PHE A 630 -12.44 -42.13 -79.18
CA PHE A 630 -11.08 -42.62 -78.87
C PHE A 630 -10.38 -41.80 -77.77
N ARG A 631 -11.18 -41.17 -76.91
CA ARG A 631 -10.72 -40.40 -75.75
C ARG A 631 -11.65 -40.53 -74.55
N TYR A 632 -11.13 -40.17 -73.38
CA TYR A 632 -11.83 -40.02 -72.11
C TYR A 632 -11.51 -38.63 -71.56
N ASP A 633 -12.51 -37.74 -71.61
CA ASP A 633 -12.49 -36.39 -71.03
C ASP A 633 -12.99 -36.46 -69.58
N ASN A 634 -12.19 -35.99 -68.61
CA ASN A 634 -12.62 -35.75 -67.23
C ASN A 634 -12.34 -34.29 -66.87
N ARG A 635 -13.37 -33.54 -66.44
CA ARG A 635 -13.25 -32.14 -66.03
C ARG A 635 -13.91 -31.94 -64.67
N LYS A 636 -13.15 -31.45 -63.70
CA LYS A 636 -13.62 -31.04 -62.38
C LYS A 636 -13.36 -29.56 -62.18
N ARG A 637 -14.41 -28.76 -61.95
CA ARG A 637 -14.32 -27.36 -61.56
C ARG A 637 -14.89 -27.19 -60.16
N SER A 638 -14.06 -26.73 -59.22
CA SER A 638 -14.46 -26.38 -57.86
C SER A 638 -14.36 -24.87 -57.70
N LYS A 639 -15.42 -24.22 -57.21
CA LYS A 639 -15.44 -22.79 -56.92
C LYS A 639 -15.91 -22.56 -55.48
N THR A 640 -15.17 -21.76 -54.71
CA THR A 640 -15.47 -21.43 -53.32
C THR A 640 -15.39 -19.92 -53.13
N ASN A 641 -16.50 -19.31 -52.68
CA ASN A 641 -16.56 -17.92 -52.26
C ASN A 641 -16.74 -17.89 -50.73
N LEU A 642 -15.75 -17.38 -50.00
CA LEU A 642 -15.82 -17.08 -48.58
C LEU A 642 -15.80 -15.56 -48.38
N MET A 643 -16.69 -15.04 -47.54
CA MET A 643 -16.62 -13.67 -47.03
C MET A 643 -16.92 -13.65 -45.53
N VAL A 644 -16.16 -12.86 -44.79
CA VAL A 644 -16.37 -12.62 -43.36
C VAL A 644 -16.67 -11.14 -43.15
N PHE A 645 -17.84 -10.86 -42.61
CA PHE A 645 -18.22 -9.53 -42.15
C PHE A 645 -18.29 -9.49 -40.61
N LEU A 646 -18.22 -8.30 -40.03
CA LEU A 646 -18.41 -8.08 -38.60
C LEU A 646 -19.11 -6.75 -38.34
N ARG A 647 -19.94 -6.73 -37.28
CA ARG A 647 -20.74 -5.61 -36.82
C ARG A 647 -20.58 -5.44 -35.30
N PRO A 648 -19.97 -4.34 -34.82
CA PRO A 648 -20.06 -3.97 -33.41
C PRO A 648 -21.39 -3.28 -33.11
N TYR A 649 -21.81 -3.32 -31.86
CA TYR A 649 -22.88 -2.47 -31.31
C TYR A 649 -22.52 -2.05 -29.88
N VAL A 650 -22.47 -0.74 -29.61
CA VAL A 650 -21.99 -0.19 -28.33
C VAL A 650 -23.15 0.02 -27.36
N VAL A 651 -23.19 -0.83 -26.34
CA VAL A 651 -24.21 -0.82 -25.28
C VAL A 651 -23.74 0.11 -24.15
N ARG A 652 -24.29 1.33 -24.08
CA ARG A 652 -23.90 2.35 -23.08
C ARG A 652 -24.85 2.41 -21.87
N THR A 653 -26.14 2.19 -22.05
CA THR A 653 -27.17 2.22 -20.99
C THR A 653 -27.64 0.80 -20.61
N PRO A 654 -28.33 0.62 -19.45
CA PRO A 654 -29.07 -0.61 -19.16
C PRO A 654 -30.24 -0.84 -20.14
N GLU A 655 -30.81 0.23 -20.69
CA GLU A 655 -31.96 0.20 -21.58
C GLU A 655 -31.58 -0.34 -22.97
N ASP A 656 -30.43 0.08 -23.53
CA ASP A 656 -29.85 -0.50 -24.76
C ASP A 656 -29.65 -2.02 -24.61
N SER A 657 -29.16 -2.43 -23.44
CA SER A 657 -28.90 -3.83 -23.10
C SER A 657 -30.20 -4.65 -23.04
N ARG A 658 -31.27 -4.12 -22.43
CA ARG A 658 -32.58 -4.78 -22.43
C ARG A 658 -33.17 -4.86 -23.83
N GLY A 659 -33.11 -3.79 -24.62
CA GLY A 659 -33.62 -3.78 -26.00
C GLY A 659 -32.97 -4.86 -26.87
N LEU A 660 -31.63 -4.93 -26.85
CA LEU A 660 -30.86 -5.95 -27.56
C LEU A 660 -31.18 -7.38 -27.08
N VAL A 661 -31.32 -7.59 -25.77
CA VAL A 661 -31.68 -8.91 -25.23
C VAL A 661 -33.10 -9.31 -25.61
N THR A 662 -34.07 -8.40 -25.57
CA THR A 662 -35.46 -8.67 -25.97
C THR A 662 -35.55 -9.02 -27.46
N ASP A 663 -34.95 -8.24 -28.35
CA ASP A 663 -34.88 -8.51 -29.79
C ASP A 663 -34.35 -9.92 -30.10
N ARG A 664 -33.19 -10.28 -29.52
CA ARG A 664 -32.57 -11.59 -29.76
C ARG A 664 -33.32 -12.73 -29.08
N TYR A 665 -33.99 -12.48 -27.96
CA TYR A 665 -34.84 -13.47 -27.31
C TYR A 665 -36.10 -13.76 -28.13
N ASP A 666 -36.81 -12.73 -28.58
CA ASP A 666 -38.03 -12.89 -29.38
C ASP A 666 -37.71 -13.45 -30.78
N TYR A 667 -36.56 -13.14 -31.37
CA TYR A 667 -36.05 -13.83 -32.56
C TYR A 667 -35.84 -15.34 -32.31
N MET A 668 -35.18 -15.72 -31.21
CA MET A 668 -35.01 -17.14 -30.86
C MET A 668 -36.34 -17.81 -30.56
N ARG A 669 -37.29 -17.09 -29.93
CA ARG A 669 -38.62 -17.60 -29.63
C ARG A 669 -39.47 -17.79 -30.88
N SER A 670 -39.45 -16.84 -31.82
CA SER A 670 -40.12 -16.99 -33.12
C SER A 670 -39.51 -18.16 -33.89
N LYS A 671 -38.19 -18.33 -33.89
CA LYS A 671 -37.55 -19.48 -34.55
C LYS A 671 -37.88 -20.83 -33.91
N ASN A 672 -38.14 -20.91 -32.61
CA ASN A 672 -38.66 -22.14 -31.99
C ASN A 672 -40.13 -22.41 -32.37
N ILE A 673 -40.93 -21.37 -32.62
CA ILE A 673 -42.32 -21.50 -33.12
C ILE A 673 -42.32 -21.92 -34.60
N ASP A 674 -41.48 -21.30 -35.44
CA ASP A 674 -41.30 -21.63 -36.87
C ASP A 674 -40.88 -23.11 -37.08
N ASN A 675 -40.16 -23.70 -36.12
CA ASN A 675 -39.65 -25.08 -36.16
C ASN A 675 -40.49 -26.07 -35.33
N LEU A 676 -41.72 -25.71 -34.93
CA LEU A 676 -42.66 -26.68 -34.38
C LEU A 676 -42.92 -27.80 -35.40
N PRO A 677 -42.86 -29.09 -35.01
CA PRO A 677 -43.13 -30.19 -35.94
C PRO A 677 -44.59 -30.13 -36.41
N GLU A 678 -44.81 -30.30 -37.72
CA GLU A 678 -46.14 -30.28 -38.32
C GLU A 678 -47.10 -31.25 -37.60
N LYS A 679 -48.32 -30.78 -37.30
CA LYS A 679 -49.32 -31.55 -36.56
C LYS A 679 -49.88 -32.71 -37.39
N ARG A 680 -49.22 -33.87 -37.32
CA ARG A 680 -49.64 -35.12 -37.99
C ARG A 680 -50.71 -35.83 -37.17
N LEU A 681 -51.88 -36.06 -37.77
CA LEU A 681 -53.01 -36.75 -37.11
C LEU A 681 -52.70 -38.18 -36.64
N THR A 682 -51.61 -38.79 -37.11
CA THR A 682 -51.23 -40.19 -36.85
C THR A 682 -50.16 -40.35 -35.77
N MET A 683 -49.67 -39.27 -35.15
CA MET A 683 -48.66 -39.33 -34.08
C MET A 683 -49.07 -38.44 -32.88
N PRO A 684 -48.73 -38.81 -31.64
CA PRO A 684 -48.91 -37.94 -30.49
C PRO A 684 -48.03 -36.69 -30.59
N GLU A 685 -48.53 -35.57 -30.07
CA GLU A 685 -47.84 -34.28 -30.08
C GLU A 685 -46.74 -34.26 -29.00
N PHE A 686 -45.52 -34.63 -29.38
CA PHE A 686 -44.33 -34.39 -28.56
C PHE A 686 -44.02 -32.89 -28.56
N GLY A 687 -44.57 -32.17 -27.58
CA GLY A 687 -44.43 -30.71 -27.47
C GLY A 687 -42.97 -30.26 -27.49
N ALA A 688 -42.65 -29.33 -28.40
CA ALA A 688 -41.30 -28.78 -28.51
C ALA A 688 -40.96 -27.88 -27.30
N PRO A 689 -39.66 -27.77 -26.92
CA PRO A 689 -39.22 -26.87 -25.86
C PRO A 689 -39.31 -25.41 -26.31
N LEU A 690 -40.49 -24.80 -26.18
CA LEU A 690 -40.72 -23.40 -26.47
C LEU A 690 -40.14 -22.49 -25.38
N LEU A 691 -39.53 -21.37 -25.81
CA LEU A 691 -39.12 -20.30 -24.91
C LEU A 691 -40.36 -19.58 -24.33
N PRO A 692 -40.44 -19.37 -23.00
CA PRO A 692 -41.54 -18.62 -22.39
C PRO A 692 -41.60 -17.17 -22.93
N PRO A 693 -42.75 -16.50 -22.91
CA PRO A 693 -42.84 -15.09 -23.29
C PRO A 693 -42.05 -14.21 -22.30
N LEU A 694 -41.37 -13.17 -22.80
CA LEU A 694 -40.83 -12.11 -21.95
C LEU A 694 -41.97 -11.18 -21.53
N GLU A 695 -42.38 -11.27 -20.26
CA GLU A 695 -43.36 -10.34 -19.71
C GLU A 695 -42.69 -8.98 -19.44
N SER A 696 -42.99 -7.99 -20.29
CA SER A 696 -42.53 -6.59 -20.16
C SER A 696 -41.00 -6.38 -20.07
N GLY A 697 -40.19 -7.20 -20.75
CA GLY A 697 -38.73 -7.02 -20.83
C GLY A 697 -37.97 -7.18 -19.51
N VAL A 698 -38.63 -7.74 -18.49
CA VAL A 698 -38.06 -8.03 -17.17
C VAL A 698 -38.35 -9.49 -16.87
N THR A 699 -37.30 -10.32 -16.76
CA THR A 699 -37.44 -11.59 -16.02
C THR A 699 -37.92 -11.21 -14.63
N ALA A 700 -39.17 -11.58 -14.29
CA ALA A 700 -39.86 -11.08 -13.11
C ALA A 700 -38.99 -11.20 -11.86
N ARG A 701 -39.07 -10.22 -10.96
CA ARG A 701 -38.34 -10.23 -9.68
C ARG A 701 -38.90 -11.23 -8.65
N ASP A 702 -39.58 -12.27 -9.12
CA ASP A 702 -39.69 -13.54 -8.38
C ASP A 702 -38.34 -14.26 -8.49
N PRO A 703 -37.58 -14.41 -7.39
CA PRO A 703 -36.30 -15.13 -7.44
C PRO A 703 -36.46 -16.63 -7.78
N PHE A 704 -37.69 -17.19 -7.73
CA PHE A 704 -37.97 -18.59 -8.05
C PHE A 704 -39.37 -18.81 -8.67
N PRO A 705 -39.51 -18.81 -10.01
CA PRO A 705 -40.69 -19.33 -10.70
C PRO A 705 -40.58 -20.83 -11.09
N LEU A 706 -39.56 -21.55 -10.60
CA LEU A 706 -39.32 -22.98 -10.92
C LEU A 706 -40.08 -23.97 -10.03
N MET A 707 -41.27 -23.62 -9.52
CA MET A 707 -42.14 -24.59 -8.83
C MET A 707 -43.65 -24.31 -8.94
N ARG A 708 -44.10 -23.89 -10.13
CA ARG A 708 -45.52 -23.98 -10.54
C ARG A 708 -45.67 -24.65 -11.90
N MET A 709 -45.29 -25.94 -11.99
CA MET A 709 -45.93 -26.81 -12.96
C MET A 709 -47.43 -26.85 -12.63
N HIS A 710 -48.25 -26.25 -13.48
CA HIS A 710 -49.71 -26.32 -13.32
C HIS A 710 -50.15 -27.77 -13.48
N ARG A 711 -51.07 -28.22 -12.63
CA ARG A 711 -51.50 -29.64 -12.57
C ARG A 711 -52.58 -29.95 -13.60
N ASP A 712 -52.39 -29.46 -14.82
CA ASP A 712 -53.33 -29.59 -15.92
C ASP A 712 -53.10 -30.93 -16.64
N LEU A 713 -53.42 -32.01 -15.92
CA LEU A 713 -53.69 -33.30 -16.55
C LEU A 713 -54.89 -33.13 -17.49
N PRO A 714 -54.84 -33.63 -18.73
CA PRO A 714 -56.02 -33.65 -19.59
C PRO A 714 -57.10 -34.52 -18.93
N VAL A 715 -58.24 -33.90 -18.62
CA VAL A 715 -59.40 -34.61 -18.09
C VAL A 715 -59.93 -35.52 -19.20
N PHE A 716 -59.86 -36.84 -18.99
CA PHE A 716 -60.59 -37.79 -19.82
C PHE A 716 -62.10 -37.52 -19.69
N PRO A 717 -62.87 -37.47 -20.79
CA PRO A 717 -64.33 -37.43 -20.68
C PRO A 717 -64.83 -38.75 -20.09
N GLU A 718 -65.67 -38.67 -19.06
CA GLU A 718 -66.43 -39.83 -18.59
C GLU A 718 -67.52 -40.15 -19.63
N GLU A 719 -67.37 -41.26 -20.36
CA GLU A 719 -68.49 -41.87 -21.10
C GLU A 719 -69.50 -42.51 -20.13
N LYS A 720 -70.75 -42.64 -20.59
CA LYS A 720 -71.91 -43.03 -19.79
C LYS A 720 -72.88 -43.90 -20.59
#